data_AF-A0A9R1T4X0-F1
#
_entry.id   AF-A0A9R1T4X0-F1
#
_cell.length_a   1.000
_cell.length_b   1.000
_cell.length_c   1.000
_cell.angle_alpha   90.00
_cell.angle_beta   90.00
_cell.angle_gamma   90.00
#
_symmetry.space_group_name_H-M   'P 1'
#
loop_
_entity.id
_entity.type
_entity.pdbx_description
1 polymer ?
#
loop_
_entity_poly.entity_id
_entity_poly.type
_entity_poly.pdbx_seq_one_letter_code
_entity_poly.pdbx_strand_id
1 'polypeptide(L)'
;MEDSVECESDEAFVFKNRQYSQTMNIPEYKKDQQPWGIDNPLDNCDDTPWEHSFFLSENQWNSDSECESDEEHLYVNEQVLEEDPEDKKGDPVRLRTNYFKVSCQLDKYLYKYKIRFEGDRPTNIQELIKSNFEIIGPYILEWYSLYCTKKPPLELPLTDAANHVYLEFVNELQPQEPRHLRIYEILLKRSLEELKFKMIGKCYYDLESPGRIENHTLEVCPGYMTAVNKFHEDVLIGVDVTQKVLSRMSVLDLLERTIEDHGPDYQEAFRDEVIGLSVWTLYDNKMYRVEDVAFSHNPLSILPVAAQRGNMTYKEFFKEKWGVTIRSTSQPMLVVDDTPRSGRGKIEKCFLIPEVCAITGLVSSLKNEGDVKSWIAAQNLVTPQRRIERLMDFNLRLLRSPTLQRQFENWNMLLDSKLFEVSGRVLPPQKLIFGNDCEVDVDVEGTWGLAYNEKNFFHTKELQNWIVVTPSVYRMETEKFVGKVLENARNFHLSQPRWLEVTDLSAEGYSSALDRAIFDYEPRAVMVITPGRHPYIYPAIMKKCYEEYSVPCQVITDGCFSSDQQNDFAVKVAVQLNCKMGGIPWTIYMPLERLMIVGVDVCQDKIHKDRNYLSLVATLDKNLTNYVTLSSCYETEGQKTSCLMTNLSKALDKFRDVNDKHLPSRIIIYRRSGLTKEVQVITEYEVRRVHDGLARFYGEENRVKLSFIIVSTNPRTRLFHGAENPPLGTVVDSVITQPTRNDFYLVSHVSKENSLTPTYYNVVHNSARLSLEKIQIISYRLTHMYFTNSHTIRVPAPLQYAYKLGAMVANSLHTPPRSEIKNLFFV
;
A
#
# COMPACT_ATOMS: atom_id res chain seq x y z
N MET A 1 -4.27 -49.73 38.44
CA MET A 1 -3.67 -49.80 39.79
C MET A 1 -2.59 -48.73 39.80
N GLU A 2 -3.02 -47.46 39.80
CA GLU A 2 -3.44 -46.66 41.00
C GLU A 2 -2.17 -46.23 41.76
N ASP A 3 -1.91 -44.98 42.16
CA ASP A 3 -2.64 -43.71 42.28
C ASP A 3 -1.57 -42.65 42.69
N SER A 4 -1.44 -41.46 42.10
CA SER A 4 -2.11 -40.16 42.35
C SER A 4 -1.52 -39.27 43.49
N VAL A 5 -1.72 -37.93 43.33
CA VAL A 5 -1.54 -36.78 44.27
C VAL A 5 -0.13 -36.13 44.31
N GLU A 6 0.13 -34.81 44.42
CA GLU A 6 -0.45 -33.48 44.06
C GLU A 6 0.42 -32.41 44.81
N CYS A 7 0.65 -31.21 44.23
CA CYS A 7 0.85 -29.88 44.90
C CYS A 7 2.08 -29.64 45.84
N GLU A 8 2.68 -28.46 46.06
CA GLU A 8 2.56 -27.04 45.64
C GLU A 8 3.76 -26.23 46.22
N SER A 9 3.90 -24.95 45.81
CA SER A 9 4.54 -23.80 46.52
C SER A 9 6.09 -23.68 46.53
N ASP A 10 6.67 -22.67 45.88
CA ASP A 10 6.96 -21.27 46.30
C ASP A 10 8.30 -21.10 47.04
N GLU A 11 9.19 -20.28 46.48
CA GLU A 11 9.73 -19.05 47.11
C GLU A 11 10.95 -18.49 46.36
N ALA A 12 10.96 -17.16 46.25
CA ALA A 12 11.94 -16.33 45.57
C ALA A 12 12.93 -15.67 46.57
N PHE A 13 13.94 -14.98 45.98
CA PHE A 13 14.93 -14.06 46.58
C PHE A 13 16.18 -14.73 47.23
N VAL A 14 17.42 -14.25 47.05
CA VAL A 14 17.97 -12.93 47.44
C VAL A 14 19.32 -12.62 46.73
N PHE A 15 19.42 -11.37 46.23
CA PHE A 15 20.53 -10.38 46.14
C PHE A 15 22.02 -10.74 46.33
N LYS A 16 22.88 -10.02 45.57
CA LYS A 16 23.85 -9.05 46.14
C LYS A 16 24.36 -8.03 45.12
N ASN A 17 24.05 -6.76 45.37
CA ASN A 17 24.71 -5.58 44.79
C ASN A 17 25.44 -4.85 45.93
N ARG A 18 26.65 -4.33 45.69
CA ARG A 18 27.44 -3.54 46.66
C ARG A 18 27.28 -2.03 46.39
N GLN A 19 27.13 -1.31 47.49
CA GLN A 19 26.86 0.12 47.66
C GLN A 19 28.00 1.04 47.19
N TYR A 20 27.67 2.30 46.87
CA TYR A 20 28.13 3.47 47.65
C TYR A 20 27.15 4.65 47.50
N SER A 21 27.04 5.42 48.57
CA SER A 21 26.04 6.45 48.89
C SER A 21 26.41 7.85 48.37
N GLN A 22 25.40 8.71 48.18
CA GLN A 22 25.29 10.00 48.88
C GLN A 22 23.93 10.70 48.62
N THR A 23 23.48 11.37 49.66
CA THR A 23 22.17 11.95 50.01
C THR A 23 21.91 13.36 49.47
N MET A 24 20.66 13.72 49.13
CA MET A 24 19.79 14.61 49.94
C MET A 24 18.51 15.11 49.22
N ASN A 25 17.39 14.99 49.94
CA ASN A 25 16.24 15.89 50.13
C ASN A 25 15.23 16.19 48.99
N ILE A 26 14.01 15.70 49.24
CA ILE A 26 12.72 16.23 48.80
C ILE A 26 11.90 16.55 50.07
N PRO A 27 11.04 17.58 50.10
CA PRO A 27 9.87 17.61 50.99
C PRO A 27 8.57 17.28 50.24
N GLU A 28 7.79 16.41 50.86
CA GLU A 28 6.43 15.97 50.52
C GLU A 28 5.39 17.11 50.52
N TYR A 29 4.17 16.83 50.01
CA TYR A 29 2.93 16.93 50.83
C TYR A 29 1.69 16.28 50.15
N LYS A 30 1.08 15.33 50.91
CA LYS A 30 -0.34 14.89 51.08
C LYS A 30 -1.27 14.64 49.85
N LYS A 31 -1.83 13.45 49.57
CA LYS A 31 -2.78 12.53 50.28
C LYS A 31 -4.16 13.11 50.63
N ASP A 32 -5.21 12.53 50.04
CA ASP A 32 -6.43 11.96 50.67
C ASP A 32 -7.25 11.22 49.57
N GLN A 33 -7.32 9.89 49.54
CA GLN A 33 -8.20 8.93 50.27
C GLN A 33 -9.56 8.61 49.60
N GLN A 34 -9.59 7.40 49.01
CA GLN A 34 -10.61 6.32 48.78
C GLN A 34 -11.93 6.34 49.64
N PRO A 35 -12.96 5.42 49.50
CA PRO A 35 -12.97 4.05 48.92
C PRO A 35 -14.26 3.47 48.21
N TRP A 36 -14.02 2.46 47.35
CA TRP A 36 -14.64 1.10 47.15
C TRP A 36 -16.17 0.81 47.10
N GLY A 37 -16.55 -0.14 46.22
CA GLY A 37 -17.75 -0.99 46.38
C GLY A 37 -18.16 -1.80 45.13
N ILE A 38 -18.00 -3.12 45.17
CA ILE A 38 -18.48 -4.15 44.23
C ILE A 38 -19.91 -4.56 44.64
N ASP A 39 -20.82 -4.80 43.69
CA ASP A 39 -21.75 -5.95 43.67
C ASP A 39 -22.69 -5.91 42.44
N ASN A 40 -22.84 -7.06 41.80
CA ASN A 40 -23.89 -7.46 40.84
C ASN A 40 -24.65 -8.62 41.55
N PRO A 41 -25.98 -8.86 41.35
CA PRO A 41 -26.45 -9.38 40.04
C PRO A 41 -27.97 -9.22 39.70
N LEU A 42 -28.28 -9.61 38.44
CA LEU A 42 -29.55 -10.15 37.85
C LEU A 42 -30.68 -9.23 37.34
N ASP A 43 -30.88 -9.38 36.02
CA ASP A 43 -32.11 -9.46 35.21
C ASP A 43 -33.25 -8.43 35.34
N ASN A 44 -33.42 -7.63 34.28
CA ASN A 44 -34.68 -7.53 33.54
C ASN A 44 -34.45 -7.01 32.12
N CYS A 45 -34.98 -7.76 31.15
CA CYS A 45 -35.10 -7.40 29.75
C CYS A 45 -35.99 -6.18 29.57
N ASP A 46 -35.55 -5.23 28.73
CA ASP A 46 -36.45 -4.51 27.83
C ASP A 46 -35.70 -4.04 26.58
N ASP A 47 -36.26 -4.42 25.45
CA ASP A 47 -35.79 -4.22 24.09
C ASP A 47 -35.89 -2.74 23.65
N THR A 48 -34.76 -2.11 23.32
CA THR A 48 -34.71 -0.99 22.35
C THR A 48 -33.32 -0.89 21.69
N PRO A 49 -33.17 -1.02 20.36
CA PRO A 49 -31.91 -0.73 19.67
C PRO A 49 -31.84 0.77 19.34
N TRP A 50 -31.15 1.54 20.17
CA TRP A 50 -30.90 2.95 19.91
C TRP A 50 -29.86 3.15 18.80
N GLU A 51 -30.33 3.81 17.74
CA GLU A 51 -29.56 4.48 16.72
C GLU A 51 -28.76 5.65 17.35
N HIS A 52 -27.44 5.54 17.40
CA HIS A 52 -26.54 6.70 17.39
C HIS A 52 -25.60 6.50 16.19
N SER A 53 -25.69 7.25 15.09
CA SER A 53 -25.92 8.70 14.95
C SER A 53 -24.88 9.48 15.74
N PHE A 54 -23.63 9.50 15.29
CA PHE A 54 -22.72 10.59 15.59
C PHE A 54 -22.81 11.63 14.46
N PHE A 55 -23.87 12.42 14.54
CA PHE A 55 -23.86 13.82 14.16
C PHE A 55 -24.02 14.61 15.45
N LEU A 56 -23.25 15.70 15.58
CA LEU A 56 -23.36 16.89 16.45
C LEU A 56 -21.90 17.38 16.64
N SER A 57 -21.48 18.58 16.26
CA SER A 57 -22.17 19.78 15.77
C SER A 57 -21.18 20.66 15.01
N GLU A 58 -21.50 21.05 13.77
CA GLU A 58 -21.14 22.39 13.28
C GLU A 58 -22.08 23.39 13.97
N ASN A 59 -21.56 24.56 14.34
CA ASN A 59 -22.19 25.68 15.08
C ASN A 59 -22.07 25.66 16.61
N GLN A 60 -20.85 25.87 17.07
CA GLN A 60 -20.42 26.92 18.00
C GLN A 60 -18.91 27.00 17.69
N TRP A 61 -18.40 28.00 16.99
CA TRP A 61 -17.89 29.24 17.58
C TRP A 61 -18.02 30.39 16.56
N ASN A 62 -19.16 31.07 16.60
CA ASN A 62 -19.22 32.52 16.37
C ASN A 62 -19.63 33.11 17.72
N SER A 63 -18.63 33.49 18.51
CA SER A 63 -18.77 34.48 19.57
C SER A 63 -17.43 35.19 19.69
N ASP A 64 -17.33 36.28 18.94
CA ASP A 64 -16.55 37.48 19.20
C ASP A 64 -15.62 37.42 20.42
N SER A 65 -14.33 37.23 20.15
CA SER A 65 -13.32 38.10 20.76
C SER A 65 -12.67 38.87 19.61
N GLU A 66 -13.14 40.10 19.42
CA GLU A 66 -12.45 41.13 18.67
C GLU A 66 -11.00 41.21 19.16
N CYS A 67 -10.09 40.68 18.35
CA CYS A 67 -8.71 41.14 18.23
C CYS A 67 -8.39 41.18 16.74
N GLU A 68 -9.14 42.02 16.00
CA GLU A 68 -8.56 42.71 14.86
C GLU A 68 -7.51 43.69 15.42
N SER A 69 -6.25 43.28 15.41
CA SER A 69 -5.12 44.21 15.39
C SER A 69 -3.84 43.45 15.00
N ASP A 70 -3.33 43.79 13.82
CA ASP A 70 -1.89 43.86 13.52
C ASP A 70 -1.10 42.56 13.23
N GLU A 71 -1.58 41.70 12.32
CA GLU A 71 -0.68 40.80 11.56
C GLU A 71 -0.76 40.97 10.03
N GLU A 72 -1.41 42.03 9.55
CA GLU A 72 -1.08 42.64 8.25
C GLU A 72 -0.01 43.72 8.51
N HIS A 73 1.14 43.60 7.85
CA HIS A 73 2.33 44.46 7.96
C HIS A 73 3.42 44.05 8.98
N LEU A 74 4.03 42.88 8.80
CA LEU A 74 5.48 42.76 8.97
C LEU A 74 6.10 42.18 7.69
N TYR A 75 6.51 43.08 6.79
CA TYR A 75 7.23 42.74 5.57
C TYR A 75 8.75 42.63 5.81
N VAL A 76 9.38 41.90 4.90
CA VAL A 76 10.80 41.98 4.46
C VAL A 76 11.80 41.05 5.17
N ASN A 77 11.77 39.78 4.75
CA ASN A 77 12.88 39.18 4.01
C ASN A 77 12.38 37.88 3.38
N GLU A 78 11.53 38.00 2.35
CA GLU A 78 11.53 36.96 1.32
C GLU A 78 12.91 37.01 0.68
N GLN A 79 13.80 36.10 1.09
CA GLN A 79 14.73 35.58 0.10
C GLN A 79 13.85 35.05 -1.02
N VAL A 80 13.68 35.88 -2.06
CA VAL A 80 13.27 35.47 -3.38
C VAL A 80 14.05 34.19 -3.62
N LEU A 81 13.34 33.06 -3.63
CA LEU A 81 13.94 31.81 -4.08
C LEU A 81 14.53 32.16 -5.44
N GLU A 82 15.84 32.04 -5.61
CA GLU A 82 16.46 32.28 -6.91
C GLU A 82 15.62 31.53 -7.94
N GLU A 83 14.95 32.28 -8.81
CA GLU A 83 14.21 31.68 -9.91
C GLU A 83 15.29 31.08 -10.79
N ASP A 84 15.35 29.75 -10.82
CA ASP A 84 16.17 29.05 -11.78
C ASP A 84 15.65 29.46 -13.16
N PRO A 85 16.47 30.12 -14.00
CA PRO A 85 16.02 30.55 -15.33
C PRO A 85 15.59 29.37 -16.23
N GLU A 86 15.92 28.14 -15.83
CA GLU A 86 15.47 26.90 -16.48
C GLU A 86 14.15 26.33 -15.91
N ASP A 87 13.60 26.87 -14.80
CA ASP A 87 12.31 26.47 -14.22
C ASP A 87 11.15 27.00 -15.08
N LYS A 88 10.96 26.37 -16.25
CA LYS A 88 9.80 26.59 -17.11
C LYS A 88 8.60 25.81 -16.57
N LYS A 89 7.39 26.36 -16.75
CA LYS A 89 6.12 25.68 -16.45
C LYS A 89 5.92 24.35 -17.21
N GLY A 90 6.80 24.02 -18.16
CA GLY A 90 6.70 22.84 -19.01
C GLY A 90 5.76 23.06 -20.19
N ASP A 91 5.89 22.21 -21.19
CA ASP A 91 5.14 22.33 -22.44
C ASP A 91 3.75 21.69 -22.30
N PRO A 92 2.67 22.32 -22.79
CA PRO A 92 1.33 21.78 -22.66
C PRO A 92 1.18 20.47 -23.44
N VAL A 93 0.52 19.48 -22.82
CA VAL A 93 0.23 18.18 -23.45
C VAL A 93 -1.24 17.82 -23.24
N ARG A 94 -1.89 17.29 -24.29
CA ARG A 94 -3.23 16.71 -24.19
C ARG A 94 -3.14 15.23 -23.89
N LEU A 95 -3.92 14.79 -22.91
CA LEU A 95 -3.92 13.43 -22.40
C LEU A 95 -5.34 12.90 -22.35
N ARG A 96 -5.49 11.59 -22.52
CA ARG A 96 -6.71 10.85 -22.20
C ARG A 96 -6.54 10.16 -20.86
N THR A 97 -7.62 9.99 -20.15
CA THR A 97 -7.64 9.30 -18.86
C THR A 97 -8.39 7.98 -18.97
N ASN A 98 -8.44 7.20 -17.89
CA ASN A 98 -9.33 6.05 -17.77
C ASN A 98 -10.70 6.40 -17.15
N TYR A 99 -11.12 7.66 -17.28
CA TYR A 99 -12.42 8.12 -16.83
C TYR A 99 -13.40 8.26 -18.00
N PHE A 100 -14.67 8.02 -17.72
CA PHE A 100 -15.80 8.38 -18.58
C PHE A 100 -16.62 9.46 -17.88
N LYS A 101 -16.95 10.53 -18.61
CA LYS A 101 -17.81 11.59 -18.07
C LYS A 101 -19.25 11.11 -18.03
N VAL A 102 -19.92 11.37 -16.91
CA VAL A 102 -21.36 11.22 -16.79
C VAL A 102 -21.94 12.61 -16.78
N SER A 103 -22.50 13.01 -17.91
CA SER A 103 -23.28 14.24 -17.99
C SER A 103 -24.65 13.95 -17.40
N CYS A 104 -25.09 14.79 -16.49
CA CYS A 104 -26.37 14.59 -15.83
C CYS A 104 -27.12 15.90 -15.69
N GLN A 105 -28.44 15.83 -15.73
CA GLN A 105 -29.32 16.91 -15.30
C GLN A 105 -29.83 16.69 -13.86
N LEU A 106 -29.19 15.81 -13.07
CA LEU A 106 -29.52 15.59 -11.66
C LEU A 106 -29.18 16.80 -10.77
N ASP A 107 -28.40 17.76 -11.28
CA ASP A 107 -27.95 18.96 -10.55
C ASP A 107 -29.08 19.86 -10.06
N LYS A 108 -30.33 19.54 -10.39
CA LYS A 108 -31.50 20.26 -9.91
C LYS A 108 -32.31 19.50 -8.86
N TYR A 109 -32.54 18.18 -8.97
CA TYR A 109 -33.58 17.52 -8.16
C TYR A 109 -33.36 16.01 -7.93
N LEU A 110 -32.69 15.66 -6.84
CA LEU A 110 -32.72 14.30 -6.29
C LEU A 110 -33.38 14.36 -4.91
N TYR A 111 -34.50 13.65 -4.75
CA TYR A 111 -35.32 13.74 -3.54
C TYR A 111 -35.14 12.53 -2.65
N LYS A 112 -34.98 12.78 -1.36
CA LYS A 112 -34.95 11.73 -0.33
C LYS A 112 -36.26 11.71 0.42
N TYR A 113 -36.85 10.52 0.52
CA TYR A 113 -38.02 10.21 1.33
C TYR A 113 -37.69 9.12 2.34
N LYS A 114 -38.38 9.14 3.48
CA LYS A 114 -38.38 8.07 4.48
C LYS A 114 -39.72 7.35 4.41
N ILE A 115 -39.67 6.03 4.32
CA ILE A 115 -40.86 5.19 4.34
C ILE A 115 -41.28 5.02 5.79
N ARG A 116 -42.50 5.44 6.09
CA ARG A 116 -43.16 5.27 7.39
C ARG A 116 -44.34 4.33 7.21
N PHE A 117 -44.70 3.65 8.28
CA PHE A 117 -45.88 2.81 8.30
C PHE A 117 -46.54 2.85 9.68
N GLU A 118 -47.87 2.80 9.70
CA GLU A 118 -48.66 2.65 10.92
C GLU A 118 -49.09 1.18 11.02
N GLY A 119 -48.78 0.52 12.15
CA GLY A 119 -49.02 -0.91 12.38
C GLY A 119 -47.75 -1.76 12.40
N ASP A 120 -47.89 -3.04 12.10
CA ASP A 120 -46.78 -3.99 12.05
C ASP A 120 -45.92 -3.76 10.80
N ARG A 121 -44.65 -4.18 10.89
CA ARG A 121 -43.68 -4.02 9.79
C ARG A 121 -44.16 -4.76 8.53
N PRO A 122 -44.37 -4.07 7.39
CA PRO A 122 -44.76 -4.73 6.15
C PRO A 122 -43.60 -5.59 5.61
N THR A 123 -43.91 -6.83 5.25
CA THR A 123 -42.94 -7.78 4.67
C THR A 123 -42.69 -7.54 3.17
N ASN A 124 -43.55 -6.79 2.49
CA ASN A 124 -43.64 -6.63 1.03
C ASN A 124 -43.38 -5.18 0.52
N ILE A 125 -42.68 -4.34 1.29
CA ILE A 125 -42.41 -2.92 0.95
C ILE A 125 -41.89 -2.72 -0.49
N GLN A 126 -41.04 -3.63 -0.98
CA GLN A 126 -40.53 -3.55 -2.35
C GLN A 126 -41.61 -3.68 -3.42
N GLU A 127 -42.59 -4.57 -3.22
CA GLU A 127 -43.69 -4.78 -4.17
C GLU A 127 -44.68 -3.62 -4.15
N LEU A 128 -44.94 -3.06 -2.97
CA LEU A 128 -45.79 -1.87 -2.80
C LEU A 128 -45.22 -0.68 -3.58
N ILE A 129 -43.91 -0.41 -3.45
CA ILE A 129 -43.24 0.68 -4.18
C ILE A 129 -43.22 0.40 -5.68
N LYS A 130 -42.95 -0.85 -6.11
CA LYS A 130 -42.99 -1.24 -7.52
C LYS A 130 -44.36 -1.01 -8.14
N SER A 131 -45.43 -1.31 -7.40
CA SER A 131 -46.81 -1.14 -7.86
C SER A 131 -47.19 0.33 -8.09
N ASN A 132 -46.44 1.26 -7.47
CA ASN A 132 -46.65 2.70 -7.57
C ASN A 132 -45.54 3.40 -8.39
N PHE A 133 -44.84 2.64 -9.24
CA PHE A 133 -43.72 3.14 -10.05
C PHE A 133 -44.12 4.30 -10.97
N GLU A 134 -45.36 4.34 -11.47
CA GLU A 134 -45.83 5.44 -12.34
C GLU A 134 -45.81 6.80 -11.63
N ILE A 135 -46.10 6.80 -10.32
CA ILE A 135 -46.17 8.02 -9.49
C ILE A 135 -44.77 8.38 -8.95
N ILE A 136 -44.05 7.38 -8.43
CA ILE A 136 -42.74 7.57 -7.80
C ILE A 136 -41.65 7.84 -8.86
N GLY A 137 -41.79 7.23 -10.03
CA GLY A 137 -40.78 7.20 -11.06
C GLY A 137 -39.56 6.34 -10.69
N PRO A 138 -38.44 6.55 -11.39
CA PRO A 138 -37.19 5.82 -11.15
C PRO A 138 -36.68 6.04 -9.72
N TYR A 139 -36.41 4.93 -9.02
CA TYR A 139 -36.07 4.98 -7.60
C TYR A 139 -34.95 4.02 -7.17
N ILE A 140 -34.27 4.39 -6.09
CA ILE A 140 -33.38 3.55 -5.32
C ILE A 140 -33.95 3.43 -3.91
N LEU A 141 -34.16 2.19 -3.48
CA LEU A 141 -34.59 1.86 -2.13
C LEU A 141 -33.39 1.31 -1.34
N GLU A 142 -32.98 2.00 -0.29
CA GLU A 142 -32.02 1.51 0.71
C GLU A 142 -32.72 1.44 2.07
N TRP A 143 -33.01 0.22 2.53
CA TRP A 143 -33.80 -0.03 3.74
C TRP A 143 -35.16 0.68 3.70
N TYR A 144 -35.34 1.74 4.51
CA TYR A 144 -36.54 2.57 4.56
C TYR A 144 -36.33 3.97 3.97
N SER A 145 -35.23 4.20 3.25
CA SER A 145 -34.98 5.44 2.51
C SER A 145 -35.22 5.23 1.02
N LEU A 146 -36.01 6.10 0.43
CA LEU A 146 -36.35 6.11 -0.98
C LEU A 146 -35.71 7.34 -1.63
N TYR A 147 -34.93 7.13 -2.69
CA TYR A 147 -34.32 8.18 -3.49
C TYR A 147 -34.93 8.16 -4.88
N CYS A 148 -35.44 9.29 -5.34
CA CYS A 148 -36.14 9.41 -6.62
C CYS A 148 -35.82 10.74 -7.31
N THR A 149 -35.95 10.75 -8.64
CA THR A 149 -35.68 11.93 -9.48
C THR A 149 -36.93 12.80 -9.68
N LYS A 150 -38.12 12.24 -9.47
CA LYS A 150 -39.39 12.96 -9.40
C LYS A 150 -39.72 13.24 -7.94
N LYS A 151 -40.47 14.32 -7.66
CA LYS A 151 -40.99 14.62 -6.32
C LYS A 151 -42.37 13.97 -6.17
N PRO A 152 -42.49 12.74 -5.65
CA PRO A 152 -43.80 12.14 -5.39
C PRO A 152 -44.60 12.98 -4.38
N PRO A 153 -45.94 12.92 -4.43
CA PRO A 153 -46.81 13.54 -3.43
C PRO A 153 -46.49 12.99 -2.03
N LEU A 154 -46.60 13.87 -1.01
CA LEU A 154 -46.29 13.59 0.40
C LEU A 154 -47.14 12.46 1.00
N GLU A 155 -48.35 12.26 0.47
CA GLU A 155 -49.25 11.18 0.84
C GLU A 155 -49.43 10.26 -0.37
N LEU A 156 -48.63 9.19 -0.41
CA LEU A 156 -48.85 8.04 -1.27
C LEU A 156 -49.37 6.93 -0.37
N PRO A 157 -50.69 6.63 -0.35
CA PRO A 157 -51.20 5.48 0.37
C PRO A 157 -50.72 4.22 -0.35
N LEU A 158 -49.58 3.69 0.09
CA LEU A 158 -49.08 2.37 -0.31
C LEU A 158 -49.90 1.35 0.49
N THR A 159 -51.17 1.16 0.11
CA THR A 159 -52.12 0.33 0.89
C THR A 159 -51.80 -1.15 0.77
N ASP A 160 -51.34 -1.73 1.87
CA ASP A 160 -51.72 -3.09 2.26
C ASP A 160 -52.93 -2.95 3.21
N ALA A 161 -53.94 -3.81 3.12
CA ALA A 161 -55.22 -3.64 3.80
C ALA A 161 -55.13 -3.61 5.35
N ALA A 162 -53.94 -3.89 5.92
CA ALA A 162 -53.65 -3.89 7.35
C ALA A 162 -52.63 -2.85 7.82
N ASN A 163 -51.82 -2.24 6.94
CA ASN A 163 -50.74 -1.31 7.31
C ASN A 163 -50.77 -0.06 6.43
N HIS A 164 -50.83 1.12 7.06
CA HIS A 164 -50.83 2.38 6.34
C HIS A 164 -49.38 2.82 6.06
N VAL A 165 -48.85 2.57 4.87
CA VAL A 165 -47.49 2.96 4.47
C VAL A 165 -47.53 4.30 3.72
N TYR A 166 -46.70 5.26 4.13
CA TYR A 166 -46.61 6.59 3.52
C TYR A 166 -45.15 7.07 3.37
N LEU A 167 -44.93 8.07 2.50
CA LEU A 167 -43.61 8.63 2.19
C LEU A 167 -43.42 10.00 2.84
N GLU A 168 -42.62 10.06 3.89
CA GLU A 168 -42.22 11.31 4.54
C GLU A 168 -41.09 11.96 3.73
N PHE A 169 -41.32 13.15 3.16
CA PHE A 169 -40.26 13.91 2.49
C PHE A 169 -39.20 14.34 3.51
N VAL A 170 -37.92 14.04 3.23
CA VAL A 170 -36.81 14.37 4.13
C VAL A 170 -36.09 15.63 3.66
N ASN A 171 -35.49 15.57 2.47
CA ASN A 171 -34.73 16.68 1.91
C ASN A 171 -34.46 16.50 0.40
N GLU A 172 -34.04 17.59 -0.24
CA GLU A 172 -33.45 17.59 -1.58
C GLU A 172 -31.94 17.39 -1.43
N LEU A 173 -31.41 16.31 -2.01
CA LEU A 173 -30.00 15.97 -1.92
C LEU A 173 -29.19 16.88 -2.83
N GLN A 174 -28.27 17.64 -2.24
CA GLN A 174 -27.42 18.53 -3.00
C GLN A 174 -26.32 17.73 -3.73
N PRO A 175 -25.88 18.16 -4.93
CA PRO A 175 -24.81 17.48 -5.67
C PRO A 175 -23.46 17.40 -4.94
N GLN A 176 -23.25 18.20 -3.88
CA GLN A 176 -22.05 18.13 -3.04
C GLN A 176 -22.15 17.07 -1.93
N GLU A 177 -23.35 16.53 -1.63
CA GLU A 177 -23.50 15.54 -0.59
C GLU A 177 -22.88 14.18 -0.99
N PRO A 178 -22.14 13.50 -0.10
CA PRO A 178 -21.58 12.17 -0.38
C PRO A 178 -22.64 11.13 -0.78
N ARG A 179 -23.88 11.29 -0.29
CA ARG A 179 -25.01 10.44 -0.64
C ARG A 179 -25.44 10.58 -2.11
N HIS A 180 -25.22 11.75 -2.71
CA HIS A 180 -25.47 11.95 -4.14
C HIS A 180 -24.52 11.08 -4.98
N LEU A 181 -23.24 11.05 -4.63
CA LEU A 181 -22.24 10.16 -5.26
C LEU A 181 -22.57 8.67 -5.10
N ARG A 182 -23.10 8.29 -3.92
CA ARG A 182 -23.49 6.92 -3.64
C ARG A 182 -24.54 6.37 -4.62
N ILE A 183 -25.43 7.22 -5.12
CA ILE A 183 -26.45 6.81 -6.09
C ILE A 183 -25.83 6.41 -7.43
N TYR A 184 -24.84 7.15 -7.91
CA TYR A 184 -24.09 6.75 -9.10
C TYR A 184 -23.40 5.40 -8.92
N GLU A 185 -22.81 5.14 -7.75
CA GLU A 185 -22.20 3.84 -7.45
C GLU A 185 -23.22 2.69 -7.49
N ILE A 186 -24.42 2.91 -6.94
CA ILE A 186 -25.51 1.91 -6.93
C ILE A 186 -25.98 1.64 -8.36
N LEU A 187 -26.18 2.68 -9.17
CA LEU A 187 -26.62 2.54 -10.56
C LEU A 187 -25.57 1.82 -11.40
N LEU A 188 -24.28 2.16 -11.22
CA LEU A 188 -23.18 1.47 -11.88
C LEU A 188 -23.09 0.01 -11.46
N LYS A 189 -23.25 -0.28 -10.16
CA LYS A 189 -23.28 -1.66 -9.65
C LYS A 189 -24.41 -2.48 -10.30
N ARG A 190 -25.64 -1.96 -10.33
CA ARG A 190 -26.78 -2.60 -10.99
C ARG A 190 -26.52 -2.83 -12.48
N SER A 191 -25.87 -1.86 -13.13
CA SER A 191 -25.52 -1.96 -14.55
C SER A 191 -24.55 -3.11 -14.83
N LEU A 192 -23.56 -3.31 -13.95
CA LEU A 192 -22.60 -4.40 -14.04
C LEU A 192 -23.24 -5.77 -13.78
N GLU A 193 -24.16 -5.84 -12.82
CA GLU A 193 -24.94 -7.05 -12.52
C GLU A 193 -25.84 -7.45 -13.70
N GLU A 194 -26.46 -6.49 -14.38
CA GLU A 194 -27.25 -6.71 -15.62
C GLU A 194 -26.38 -7.25 -16.76
N LEU A 195 -25.14 -6.75 -16.88
CA LEU A 195 -24.13 -7.29 -17.80
C LEU A 195 -23.52 -8.61 -17.31
N LYS A 196 -24.07 -9.20 -16.25
CA LYS A 196 -23.64 -10.47 -15.63
C LYS A 196 -22.21 -10.50 -15.10
N PHE A 197 -21.62 -9.33 -14.84
CA PHE A 197 -20.36 -9.29 -14.10
C PHE A 197 -20.60 -9.68 -12.64
N LYS A 198 -19.73 -10.53 -12.10
CA LYS A 198 -19.77 -10.89 -10.68
C LYS A 198 -18.78 -10.06 -9.88
N MET A 199 -19.25 -9.49 -8.76
CA MET A 199 -18.39 -8.77 -7.84
C MET A 199 -17.54 -9.75 -7.02
N ILE A 200 -16.22 -9.62 -7.11
CA ILE A 200 -15.26 -10.34 -6.27
C ILE A 200 -14.35 -9.31 -5.60
N GLY A 201 -14.45 -9.20 -4.28
CA GLY A 201 -13.76 -8.14 -3.52
C GLY A 201 -14.29 -6.75 -3.89
N LYS A 202 -13.45 -5.92 -4.51
CA LYS A 202 -13.79 -4.55 -4.96
C LYS A 202 -13.84 -4.41 -6.49
N CYS A 203 -13.77 -5.53 -7.21
CA CYS A 203 -13.73 -5.57 -8.67
C CYS A 203 -14.89 -6.41 -9.20
N TYR A 204 -15.21 -6.22 -10.48
CA TYR A 204 -16.25 -6.92 -11.19
C TYR A 204 -15.63 -7.75 -12.32
N TYR A 205 -15.93 -9.04 -12.38
CA TYR A 205 -15.31 -9.96 -13.33
C TYR A 205 -16.36 -10.62 -14.23
N ASP A 206 -16.02 -10.78 -15.51
CA ASP A 206 -16.78 -11.57 -16.46
C ASP A 206 -16.35 -13.03 -16.31
N LEU A 207 -17.24 -13.85 -15.76
CA LEU A 207 -17.00 -15.28 -15.53
C LEU A 207 -17.63 -16.16 -16.61
N GLU A 208 -18.44 -15.58 -17.50
CA GLU A 208 -19.05 -16.33 -18.61
C GLU A 208 -18.07 -16.49 -19.77
N SER A 209 -17.12 -15.57 -19.92
CA SER A 209 -16.10 -15.58 -20.99
C SER A 209 -14.65 -15.61 -20.45
N PRO A 210 -14.24 -16.64 -19.68
CA PRO A 210 -12.86 -16.75 -19.21
C PRO A 210 -11.90 -17.07 -20.35
N GLY A 211 -10.72 -16.45 -20.34
CA GLY A 211 -9.58 -16.90 -21.13
C GLY A 211 -8.96 -18.14 -20.50
N ARG A 212 -8.58 -19.14 -21.29
CA ARG A 212 -7.93 -20.36 -20.80
C ARG A 212 -6.44 -20.34 -21.09
N ILE A 213 -5.67 -20.98 -20.20
CA ILE A 213 -4.27 -21.29 -20.47
C ILE A 213 -4.19 -22.69 -21.09
N GLU A 214 -3.47 -22.81 -22.19
CA GLU A 214 -3.12 -24.13 -22.72
C GLU A 214 -2.26 -24.89 -21.68
N ASN A 215 -2.56 -26.17 -21.49
CA ASN A 215 -1.85 -27.10 -20.60
C ASN A 215 -1.94 -26.83 -19.08
N HIS A 216 -2.77 -25.90 -18.61
CA HIS A 216 -2.99 -25.67 -17.16
C HIS A 216 -4.47 -25.63 -16.80
N THR A 217 -4.81 -25.95 -15.54
CA THR A 217 -6.16 -25.88 -14.98
C THR A 217 -6.60 -24.45 -14.60
N LEU A 218 -5.92 -23.45 -15.12
CA LEU A 218 -6.11 -22.05 -14.75
C LEU A 218 -6.94 -21.29 -15.81
N GLU A 219 -7.76 -20.37 -15.32
CA GLU A 219 -8.59 -19.46 -16.11
C GLU A 219 -8.32 -18.01 -15.74
N VAL A 220 -8.35 -17.12 -16.74
CA VAL A 220 -8.25 -15.67 -16.58
C VAL A 220 -9.59 -15.06 -16.85
N CYS A 221 -10.20 -14.54 -15.80
CA CYS A 221 -11.42 -13.75 -15.92
C CYS A 221 -11.03 -12.27 -16.09
N PRO A 222 -11.34 -11.65 -17.24
CA PRO A 222 -11.20 -10.21 -17.38
C PRO A 222 -12.19 -9.51 -16.45
N GLY A 223 -11.79 -8.35 -15.94
CA GLY A 223 -12.64 -7.58 -15.05
C GLY A 223 -12.28 -6.11 -15.00
N TYR A 224 -13.09 -5.39 -14.26
CA TYR A 224 -12.98 -3.95 -14.13
C TYR A 224 -13.10 -3.57 -12.66
N MET A 225 -12.20 -2.70 -12.22
CA MET A 225 -12.41 -1.94 -11.00
C MET A 225 -13.07 -0.63 -11.39
N THR A 226 -14.18 -0.31 -10.74
CA THR A 226 -14.90 0.94 -10.98
C THR A 226 -14.90 1.81 -9.73
N ALA A 227 -14.87 3.12 -9.94
CA ALA A 227 -15.04 4.11 -8.88
C ALA A 227 -15.70 5.35 -9.46
N VAL A 228 -16.69 5.89 -8.75
CA VAL A 228 -17.30 7.16 -9.13
C VAL A 228 -16.69 8.25 -8.27
N ASN A 229 -16.20 9.30 -8.90
CA ASN A 229 -15.71 10.48 -8.19
C ASN A 229 -16.32 11.73 -8.81
N LYS A 230 -16.64 12.71 -7.96
CA LYS A 230 -16.89 14.08 -8.41
C LYS A 230 -15.57 14.81 -8.38
N PHE A 231 -15.18 15.34 -9.53
CA PHE A 231 -14.13 16.33 -9.64
C PHE A 231 -14.80 17.69 -9.92
N HIS A 232 -14.03 18.79 -9.96
CA HIS A 232 -14.49 20.18 -10.05
C HIS A 232 -15.97 20.37 -10.41
N GLU A 233 -16.33 20.21 -11.69
CA GLU A 233 -17.71 20.32 -12.18
C GLU A 233 -18.27 19.00 -12.72
N ASP A 234 -17.42 17.97 -12.84
CA ASP A 234 -17.75 16.74 -13.57
C ASP A 234 -17.84 15.53 -12.64
N VAL A 235 -18.90 14.72 -12.83
CA VAL A 235 -18.98 13.37 -12.27
C VAL A 235 -18.31 12.41 -13.25
N LEU A 236 -17.23 11.78 -12.81
CA LEU A 236 -16.43 10.87 -13.63
C LEU A 236 -16.50 9.45 -13.07
N ILE A 237 -16.73 8.48 -13.96
CA ILE A 237 -16.61 7.06 -13.66
C ILE A 237 -15.20 6.62 -14.05
N GLY A 238 -14.35 6.38 -13.06
CA GLY A 238 -13.03 5.79 -13.26
C GLY A 238 -13.16 4.29 -13.43
N VAL A 239 -12.61 3.77 -14.52
CA VAL A 239 -12.60 2.34 -14.83
C VAL A 239 -11.15 1.92 -15.00
N ASP A 240 -10.71 0.91 -14.26
CA ASP A 240 -9.40 0.30 -14.48
C ASP A 240 -9.54 -1.18 -14.83
N VAL A 241 -8.73 -1.62 -15.78
CA VAL A 241 -8.71 -3.01 -16.24
C VAL A 241 -8.00 -3.86 -15.20
N THR A 242 -8.67 -4.92 -14.76
CA THR A 242 -8.14 -5.92 -13.84
C THR A 242 -8.34 -7.31 -14.42
N GLN A 243 -7.58 -8.27 -13.90
CA GLN A 243 -7.74 -9.67 -14.24
C GLN A 243 -7.74 -10.48 -12.95
N LYS A 244 -8.54 -11.55 -12.91
CA LYS A 244 -8.51 -12.53 -11.84
C LYS A 244 -8.10 -13.86 -12.43
N VAL A 245 -7.00 -14.41 -11.91
CA VAL A 245 -6.65 -15.80 -12.17
C VAL A 245 -7.46 -16.67 -11.21
N LEU A 246 -8.21 -17.61 -11.77
CA LEU A 246 -8.98 -18.61 -11.05
C LEU A 246 -8.42 -19.98 -11.39
N SER A 247 -8.38 -20.88 -10.42
CA SER A 247 -8.12 -22.29 -10.69
C SER A 247 -9.45 -23.01 -10.86
N ARG A 248 -9.54 -23.88 -11.87
CA ARG A 248 -10.63 -24.87 -11.97
C ARG A 248 -10.43 -26.04 -11.02
N MET A 249 -9.29 -26.09 -10.34
CA MET A 249 -9.05 -27.12 -9.35
C MET A 249 -10.01 -26.95 -8.18
N SER A 250 -10.70 -28.03 -7.88
CA SER A 250 -11.36 -28.16 -6.59
C SER A 250 -10.30 -28.23 -5.49
N VAL A 251 -10.70 -27.94 -4.25
CA VAL A 251 -9.81 -28.15 -3.10
C VAL A 251 -9.52 -29.66 -2.93
N LEU A 252 -10.39 -30.53 -3.44
CA LEU A 252 -10.12 -31.97 -3.51
C LEU A 252 -8.99 -32.30 -4.51
N ASP A 253 -8.96 -31.68 -5.69
CA ASP A 253 -7.88 -31.91 -6.67
C ASP A 253 -6.53 -31.47 -6.11
N LEU A 254 -6.53 -30.42 -5.29
CA LEU A 254 -5.32 -29.99 -4.57
C LEU A 254 -4.89 -31.03 -3.55
N LEU A 255 -5.84 -31.55 -2.75
CA LEU A 255 -5.55 -32.60 -1.78
C LEU A 255 -4.94 -33.84 -2.45
N GLU A 256 -5.48 -34.26 -3.59
CA GLU A 256 -4.97 -35.40 -4.36
C GLU A 256 -3.53 -35.16 -4.81
N ARG A 257 -3.21 -33.97 -5.32
CA ARG A 257 -1.83 -33.60 -5.66
C ARG A 257 -0.90 -33.58 -4.46
N THR A 258 -1.31 -32.98 -3.35
CA THR A 258 -0.48 -32.95 -2.14
C THR A 258 -0.20 -34.37 -1.62
N ILE A 259 -1.16 -35.29 -1.77
CA ILE A 259 -0.96 -36.72 -1.46
C ILE A 259 0.07 -37.35 -2.42
N GLU A 260 -0.01 -37.05 -3.72
CA GLU A 260 0.95 -37.55 -4.71
C GLU A 260 2.38 -37.03 -4.45
N ASP A 261 2.52 -35.74 -4.11
CA ASP A 261 3.82 -35.07 -3.95
C ASP A 261 4.50 -35.39 -2.60
N HIS A 262 3.72 -35.51 -1.52
CA HIS A 262 4.25 -35.63 -0.15
C HIS A 262 4.01 -37.00 0.50
N GLY A 263 3.24 -37.90 -0.14
CA GLY A 263 3.00 -39.25 0.37
C GLY A 263 2.37 -39.26 1.77
N PRO A 264 2.95 -39.94 2.77
CA PRO A 264 2.35 -40.11 4.10
C PRO A 264 2.25 -38.81 4.92
N ASP A 265 3.10 -37.82 4.66
CA ASP A 265 3.16 -36.56 5.41
C ASP A 265 2.26 -35.46 4.81
N TYR A 266 1.34 -35.83 3.90
CA TYR A 266 0.49 -34.90 3.17
C TYR A 266 -0.40 -34.02 4.06
N GLN A 267 -0.73 -34.46 5.28
CA GLN A 267 -1.68 -33.72 6.14
C GLN A 267 -1.13 -32.37 6.59
N GLU A 268 0.16 -32.30 6.92
CA GLU A 268 0.83 -31.06 7.31
C GLU A 268 1.06 -30.17 6.09
N ALA A 269 1.56 -30.74 4.99
CA ALA A 269 1.73 -30.03 3.72
C ALA A 269 0.41 -29.42 3.19
N PHE A 270 -0.70 -30.16 3.28
CA PHE A 270 -2.01 -29.69 2.83
C PHE A 270 -2.56 -28.58 3.74
N ARG A 271 -2.32 -28.65 5.06
CA ARG A 271 -2.68 -27.57 5.98
C ARG A 271 -1.91 -26.28 5.66
N ASP A 272 -0.60 -26.39 5.48
CA ASP A 272 0.25 -25.25 5.14
C ASP A 272 -0.16 -24.58 3.83
N GLU A 273 -0.67 -25.37 2.89
CA GLU A 273 -1.11 -24.87 1.60
C GLU A 273 -2.50 -24.23 1.62
N VAL A 274 -3.45 -24.80 2.38
CA VAL A 274 -4.87 -24.41 2.34
C VAL A 274 -5.27 -23.41 3.42
N ILE A 275 -4.64 -23.42 4.59
CA ILE A 275 -4.98 -22.48 5.67
C ILE A 275 -4.68 -21.04 5.24
N GLY A 276 -5.66 -20.16 5.43
CA GLY A 276 -5.63 -18.77 4.99
C GLY A 276 -6.05 -18.54 3.55
N LEU A 277 -6.24 -19.60 2.73
CA LEU A 277 -6.80 -19.45 1.39
C LEU A 277 -8.26 -19.02 1.45
N SER A 278 -8.67 -18.25 0.44
CA SER A 278 -10.07 -18.01 0.17
C SER A 278 -10.59 -19.06 -0.82
N VAL A 279 -11.70 -19.72 -0.50
CA VAL A 279 -12.34 -20.73 -1.33
C VAL A 279 -13.74 -20.28 -1.75
N TRP A 280 -14.14 -20.67 -2.95
CA TRP A 280 -15.43 -20.37 -3.56
C TRP A 280 -16.30 -21.63 -3.51
N THR A 281 -17.50 -21.56 -2.96
CA THR A 281 -18.49 -22.64 -3.00
C THR A 281 -19.30 -22.65 -4.30
N LEU A 282 -19.21 -23.72 -5.08
CA LEU A 282 -19.75 -23.78 -6.44
C LEU A 282 -21.29 -23.74 -6.50
N TYR A 283 -21.96 -24.06 -5.39
CA TYR A 283 -23.42 -24.22 -5.31
C TYR A 283 -24.18 -22.95 -4.90
N ASP A 284 -23.57 -22.04 -4.16
CA ASP A 284 -24.20 -20.78 -3.71
C ASP A 284 -23.35 -19.52 -4.00
N ASN A 285 -22.21 -19.68 -4.67
CA ASN A 285 -21.30 -18.61 -5.06
C ASN A 285 -20.83 -17.72 -3.89
N LYS A 286 -20.63 -18.33 -2.71
CA LYS A 286 -20.07 -17.64 -1.55
C LYS A 286 -18.57 -17.87 -1.44
N MET A 287 -17.92 -16.93 -0.77
CA MET A 287 -16.48 -16.92 -0.52
C MET A 287 -16.24 -17.12 0.96
N TYR A 288 -15.40 -18.07 1.30
CA TYR A 288 -15.01 -18.38 2.67
C TYR A 288 -13.49 -18.34 2.80
N ARG A 289 -12.98 -17.96 3.97
CA ARG A 289 -11.56 -18.11 4.30
C ARG A 289 -11.38 -19.40 5.10
N VAL A 290 -10.44 -20.23 4.69
CA VAL A 290 -10.11 -21.47 5.41
C VAL A 290 -9.25 -21.13 6.61
N GLU A 291 -9.67 -21.58 7.78
CA GLU A 291 -8.94 -21.40 9.04
C GLU A 291 -8.25 -22.70 9.47
N ASP A 292 -8.82 -23.85 9.15
CA ASP A 292 -8.24 -25.16 9.46
C ASP A 292 -8.79 -26.27 8.54
N VAL A 293 -8.23 -27.49 8.64
CA VAL A 293 -8.68 -28.71 7.97
C VAL A 293 -8.95 -29.79 9.01
N ALA A 294 -10.19 -30.28 9.03
CA ALA A 294 -10.66 -31.34 9.92
C ALA A 294 -10.56 -32.70 9.24
N PHE A 295 -9.43 -33.39 9.42
CA PHE A 295 -9.22 -34.77 8.94
C PHE A 295 -10.04 -35.82 9.70
N SER A 296 -10.55 -35.48 10.88
CA SER A 296 -11.44 -36.33 11.67
C SER A 296 -12.90 -36.33 11.19
N HIS A 297 -13.26 -35.40 10.30
CA HIS A 297 -14.61 -35.26 9.75
C HIS A 297 -14.59 -35.53 8.25
N ASN A 298 -15.70 -36.02 7.72
CA ASN A 298 -15.86 -36.30 6.30
C ASN A 298 -17.32 -36.10 5.87
N PRO A 299 -17.65 -36.20 4.57
CA PRO A 299 -19.04 -36.01 4.10
C PRO A 299 -20.08 -36.96 4.71
N LEU A 300 -19.69 -38.07 5.35
CA LEU A 300 -20.60 -38.99 6.07
C LEU A 300 -20.76 -38.62 7.55
N SER A 301 -20.05 -37.63 8.06
CA SER A 301 -20.25 -37.10 9.41
C SER A 301 -21.66 -36.49 9.55
N ILE A 302 -22.23 -36.56 10.75
CA ILE A 302 -23.58 -36.08 11.06
C ILE A 302 -23.56 -34.55 11.22
N LEU A 303 -24.52 -33.86 10.58
CA LEU A 303 -24.68 -32.42 10.70
C LEU A 303 -25.49 -32.08 11.97
N PRO A 304 -24.93 -31.37 12.97
CA PRO A 304 -25.60 -31.13 14.25
C PRO A 304 -26.91 -30.33 14.13
N VAL A 305 -26.99 -29.39 13.18
CA VAL A 305 -28.15 -28.52 12.96
C VAL A 305 -29.37 -29.30 12.44
N ALA A 306 -29.17 -30.48 11.87
CA ALA A 306 -30.24 -31.36 11.43
C ALA A 306 -30.79 -32.29 12.53
N ALA A 307 -30.17 -32.31 13.72
CA ALA A 307 -30.57 -33.23 14.81
C ALA A 307 -32.01 -33.04 15.31
N GLN A 308 -32.68 -31.93 14.99
CA GLN A 308 -34.12 -31.72 15.26
C GLN A 308 -35.06 -32.33 14.19
N ARG A 309 -34.55 -32.70 13.00
CA ARG A 309 -35.29 -33.34 11.89
C ARG A 309 -34.83 -34.77 11.57
N GLY A 310 -33.72 -35.23 12.15
CA GLY A 310 -33.15 -36.58 11.99
C GLY A 310 -31.63 -36.55 11.76
N ASN A 311 -30.93 -37.65 12.04
CA ASN A 311 -29.48 -37.79 11.84
C ASN A 311 -29.13 -37.72 10.34
N MET A 312 -29.03 -36.50 9.80
CA MET A 312 -28.66 -36.25 8.41
C MET A 312 -27.15 -36.00 8.30
N THR A 313 -26.53 -36.65 7.33
CA THR A 313 -25.11 -36.45 7.00
C THR A 313 -24.90 -35.17 6.18
N TYR A 314 -23.67 -34.64 6.15
CA TYR A 314 -23.33 -33.55 5.23
C TYR A 314 -23.65 -33.91 3.77
N LYS A 315 -23.39 -35.16 3.35
CA LYS A 315 -23.70 -35.64 2.01
C LYS A 315 -25.19 -35.54 1.64
N GLU A 316 -26.06 -35.96 2.56
CA GLU A 316 -27.52 -35.90 2.37
C GLU A 316 -28.01 -34.45 2.37
N PHE A 317 -27.52 -33.62 3.29
CA PHE A 317 -27.89 -32.21 3.37
C PHE A 317 -27.57 -31.45 2.08
N PHE A 318 -26.38 -31.67 1.50
CA PHE A 318 -25.99 -30.99 0.27
C PHE A 318 -26.82 -31.44 -0.94
N LYS A 319 -27.24 -32.71 -0.96
CA LYS A 319 -28.11 -33.25 -1.99
C LYS A 319 -29.54 -32.69 -1.87
N GLU A 320 -30.09 -32.60 -0.66
CA GLU A 320 -31.44 -32.07 -0.42
C GLU A 320 -31.52 -30.56 -0.67
N LYS A 321 -30.57 -29.78 -0.14
CA LYS A 321 -30.62 -28.31 -0.17
C LYS A 321 -30.21 -27.71 -1.51
N TRP A 322 -29.18 -28.27 -2.15
CA TRP A 322 -28.58 -27.69 -3.36
C TRP A 322 -28.56 -28.65 -4.56
N GLY A 323 -29.07 -29.88 -4.42
CA GLY A 323 -29.06 -30.87 -5.51
C GLY A 323 -27.66 -31.41 -5.84
N VAL A 324 -26.66 -31.18 -4.99
CA VAL A 324 -25.26 -31.54 -5.26
C VAL A 324 -24.97 -32.96 -4.80
N THR A 325 -24.37 -33.77 -5.68
CA THR A 325 -23.97 -35.15 -5.37
C THR A 325 -22.47 -35.22 -5.08
N ILE A 326 -22.11 -35.51 -3.84
CA ILE A 326 -20.71 -35.68 -3.40
C ILE A 326 -20.24 -37.10 -3.69
N ARG A 327 -19.12 -37.21 -4.40
CA ARG A 327 -18.55 -38.49 -4.87
C ARG A 327 -17.54 -39.05 -3.87
N SER A 328 -16.59 -38.23 -3.43
CA SER A 328 -15.54 -38.66 -2.49
C SER A 328 -16.06 -38.57 -1.06
N THR A 329 -16.26 -39.70 -0.39
CA THR A 329 -16.78 -39.71 0.99
C THR A 329 -15.71 -39.79 2.06
N SER A 330 -14.45 -40.04 1.68
CA SER A 330 -13.29 -40.12 2.58
C SER A 330 -12.51 -38.82 2.68
N GLN A 331 -12.85 -37.80 1.88
CA GLN A 331 -12.19 -36.50 1.93
C GLN A 331 -12.37 -35.82 3.30
N PRO A 332 -11.35 -35.08 3.78
CA PRO A 332 -11.46 -34.27 4.99
C PRO A 332 -12.42 -33.09 4.76
N MET A 333 -12.77 -32.37 5.82
CA MET A 333 -13.62 -31.18 5.74
C MET A 333 -12.81 -29.91 6.00
N LEU A 334 -13.10 -28.82 5.29
CA LEU A 334 -12.50 -27.51 5.55
C LEU A 334 -13.25 -26.83 6.69
N VAL A 335 -12.54 -26.20 7.62
CA VAL A 335 -13.11 -25.38 8.69
C VAL A 335 -13.03 -23.92 8.28
N VAL A 336 -14.18 -23.26 8.26
CA VAL A 336 -14.31 -21.84 7.89
C VAL A 336 -15.13 -21.09 8.93
N ASP A 337 -14.88 -19.80 9.08
CA ASP A 337 -15.71 -18.93 9.91
C ASP A 337 -16.82 -18.29 9.05
N ASP A 338 -18.09 -18.51 9.40
CA ASP A 338 -19.22 -17.79 8.81
C ASP A 338 -19.59 -16.59 9.68
N THR A 339 -18.70 -15.58 9.71
CA THR A 339 -18.97 -14.33 10.43
C THR A 339 -19.91 -13.44 9.60
N PRO A 340 -21.06 -12.99 10.15
CA PRO A 340 -21.89 -12.01 9.49
C PRO A 340 -21.08 -10.73 9.24
N ARG A 341 -21.11 -10.19 8.01
CA ARG A 341 -20.39 -8.95 7.62
C ARG A 341 -20.66 -7.73 8.54
N SER A 342 -21.72 -7.80 9.34
CA SER A 342 -22.14 -6.79 10.32
C SER A 342 -21.29 -6.75 11.60
N GLY A 343 -20.42 -7.74 11.86
CA GLY A 343 -19.58 -7.81 13.06
C GLY A 343 -20.32 -8.01 14.39
N ARG A 344 -21.65 -8.14 14.35
CA ARG A 344 -22.52 -8.46 15.48
C ARG A 344 -23.14 -9.82 15.23
N GLY A 345 -22.61 -10.86 15.87
CA GLY A 345 -23.06 -12.23 15.77
C GLY A 345 -22.06 -13.20 16.40
N LYS A 346 -22.53 -14.34 16.88
CA LYS A 346 -21.67 -15.42 17.39
C LYS A 346 -20.90 -16.00 16.20
N ILE A 347 -19.59 -16.21 16.34
CA ILE A 347 -18.79 -16.88 15.33
C ILE A 347 -19.25 -18.33 15.28
N GLU A 348 -19.88 -18.75 14.19
CA GLU A 348 -20.19 -20.16 13.94
C GLU A 348 -19.13 -20.74 13.00
N LYS A 349 -18.42 -21.76 13.47
CA LYS A 349 -17.52 -22.54 12.63
C LYS A 349 -18.37 -23.43 11.72
N CYS A 350 -18.16 -23.30 10.42
CA CYS A 350 -18.84 -24.10 9.40
C CYS A 350 -17.84 -25.08 8.76
N PHE A 351 -18.36 -26.22 8.32
CA PHE A 351 -17.60 -27.22 7.58
C PHE A 351 -17.97 -27.17 6.10
N LEU A 352 -16.96 -27.05 5.23
CA LEU A 352 -17.13 -27.13 3.79
C LEU A 352 -16.49 -28.41 3.24
N ILE A 353 -17.05 -28.93 2.15
CA ILE A 353 -16.57 -30.14 1.48
C ILE A 353 -15.59 -29.73 0.36
N PRO A 354 -14.33 -30.20 0.36
CA PRO A 354 -13.33 -29.84 -0.64
C PRO A 354 -13.76 -30.03 -2.11
N GLU A 355 -14.49 -31.10 -2.43
CA GLU A 355 -14.96 -31.43 -3.79
C GLU A 355 -15.86 -30.36 -4.42
N VAL A 356 -16.56 -29.59 -3.60
CA VAL A 356 -17.52 -28.55 -4.05
C VAL A 356 -17.01 -27.13 -3.78
N CYS A 357 -15.74 -27.03 -3.38
CA CYS A 357 -15.04 -25.77 -3.17
C CYS A 357 -13.97 -25.62 -4.26
N ALA A 358 -13.99 -24.50 -4.97
CA ALA A 358 -12.92 -24.11 -5.89
C ALA A 358 -11.93 -23.18 -5.19
N ILE A 359 -10.65 -23.33 -5.50
CA ILE A 359 -9.60 -22.45 -4.96
C ILE A 359 -9.72 -21.08 -5.63
N THR A 360 -9.76 -20.00 -4.84
CA THR A 360 -9.73 -18.66 -5.41
C THR A 360 -8.33 -18.07 -5.42
N GLY A 361 -7.86 -17.74 -6.63
CA GLY A 361 -6.48 -17.33 -6.83
C GLY A 361 -5.56 -18.52 -7.11
N LEU A 362 -4.26 -18.30 -6.88
CA LEU A 362 -3.22 -19.32 -7.07
C LEU A 362 -2.72 -19.76 -5.70
N VAL A 363 -2.65 -21.07 -5.50
CA VAL A 363 -1.94 -21.68 -4.37
C VAL A 363 -0.44 -21.38 -4.44
N SER A 364 0.23 -21.41 -3.29
CA SER A 364 1.65 -21.08 -3.16
C SER A 364 2.55 -21.96 -4.03
N SER A 365 2.22 -23.26 -4.15
CA SER A 365 2.87 -24.24 -5.02
C SER A 365 2.84 -23.79 -6.49
N LEU A 366 1.64 -23.66 -7.08
CA LEU A 366 1.41 -23.21 -8.46
C LEU A 366 1.98 -21.83 -8.73
N LYS A 367 1.83 -20.89 -7.78
CA LYS A 367 2.39 -19.55 -7.91
C LYS A 367 3.91 -19.58 -7.96
N ASN A 368 4.55 -20.62 -7.42
CA ASN A 368 6.00 -20.75 -7.38
C ASN A 368 6.61 -21.45 -8.59
N GLU A 369 5.82 -22.19 -9.38
CA GLU A 369 6.23 -22.80 -10.63
C GLU A 369 6.72 -21.76 -11.66
N GLY A 370 7.81 -22.07 -12.35
CA GLY A 370 8.47 -21.15 -13.28
C GLY A 370 7.58 -20.73 -14.46
N ASP A 371 6.84 -21.70 -15.03
CA ASP A 371 5.96 -21.49 -16.18
C ASP A 371 4.76 -20.62 -15.80
N VAL A 372 4.13 -20.92 -14.67
CA VAL A 372 3.00 -20.15 -14.13
C VAL A 372 3.43 -18.73 -13.77
N LYS A 373 4.60 -18.54 -13.12
CA LYS A 373 5.15 -17.20 -12.84
C LYS A 373 5.37 -16.38 -14.11
N SER A 374 6.01 -16.98 -15.11
CA SER A 374 6.34 -16.33 -16.38
C SER A 374 5.08 -15.95 -17.14
N TRP A 375 4.09 -16.84 -17.16
CA TRP A 375 2.82 -16.58 -17.79
C TRP A 375 2.00 -15.51 -17.04
N ILE A 376 1.94 -15.53 -15.70
CA ILE A 376 1.26 -14.48 -14.92
C ILE A 376 1.92 -13.12 -15.19
N ALA A 377 3.25 -13.08 -15.27
CA ALA A 377 3.98 -11.87 -15.61
C ALA A 377 3.57 -11.36 -17.00
N ALA A 378 3.52 -12.24 -18.01
CA ALA A 378 3.10 -11.89 -19.36
C ALA A 378 1.65 -11.37 -19.43
N GLN A 379 0.72 -11.94 -18.65
CA GLN A 379 -0.68 -11.48 -18.64
C GLN A 379 -0.88 -10.13 -17.93
N ASN A 380 -0.06 -9.84 -16.91
CA ASN A 380 -0.10 -8.57 -16.20
C ASN A 380 0.44 -7.39 -17.03
N LEU A 381 1.18 -7.68 -18.11
CA LEU A 381 1.62 -6.68 -19.08
C LEU A 381 0.43 -6.30 -19.97
N VAL A 382 -0.09 -5.09 -19.77
CA VAL A 382 -1.15 -4.54 -20.60
C VAL A 382 -0.65 -3.23 -21.18
N THR A 383 -0.33 -3.25 -22.48
CA THR A 383 0.10 -2.05 -23.20
C THR A 383 -0.96 -0.93 -23.11
N PRO A 384 -0.56 0.34 -23.23
CA PRO A 384 -1.51 1.48 -23.18
C PRO A 384 -2.65 1.32 -24.19
N GLN A 385 -2.31 0.98 -25.44
CA GLN A 385 -3.29 0.71 -26.49
C GLN A 385 -4.27 -0.40 -26.09
N ARG A 386 -3.78 -1.55 -25.64
CA ARG A 386 -4.66 -2.67 -25.25
C ARG A 386 -5.55 -2.33 -24.07
N ARG A 387 -5.06 -1.51 -23.14
CA ARG A 387 -5.87 -1.00 -22.02
C ARG A 387 -6.99 -0.10 -22.53
N ILE A 388 -6.68 0.84 -23.42
CA ILE A 388 -7.69 1.74 -24.03
C ILE A 388 -8.75 0.93 -24.78
N GLU A 389 -8.36 -0.07 -25.56
CA GLU A 389 -9.29 -0.97 -26.27
C GLU A 389 -10.25 -1.66 -25.29
N ARG A 390 -9.74 -2.22 -24.19
CA ARG A 390 -10.56 -2.88 -23.16
C ARG A 390 -11.50 -1.90 -22.45
N LEU A 391 -11.04 -0.67 -22.17
CA LEU A 391 -11.88 0.38 -21.58
C LEU A 391 -13.01 0.78 -22.54
N MET A 392 -12.72 0.92 -23.83
CA MET A 392 -13.72 1.25 -24.84
C MET A 392 -14.69 0.08 -25.08
N ASP A 393 -14.24 -1.17 -25.09
CA ASP A 393 -15.11 -2.35 -25.18
C ASP A 393 -16.09 -2.40 -23.99
N PHE A 394 -15.58 -2.18 -22.78
CA PHE A 394 -16.39 -2.05 -21.59
C PHE A 394 -17.47 -0.97 -21.72
N ASN A 395 -17.09 0.24 -22.15
CA ASN A 395 -18.03 1.34 -22.32
C ASN A 395 -19.07 1.04 -23.41
N LEU A 396 -18.66 0.42 -24.51
CA LEU A 396 -19.56 -0.01 -25.58
C LEU A 396 -20.55 -1.07 -25.11
N ARG A 397 -20.15 -2.01 -24.24
CA ARG A 397 -21.10 -2.98 -23.64
C ARG A 397 -22.16 -2.28 -22.79
N LEU A 398 -21.78 -1.28 -22.00
CA LEU A 398 -22.73 -0.46 -21.23
C LEU A 398 -23.68 0.30 -22.16
N LEU A 399 -23.15 0.96 -23.18
CA LEU A 399 -23.92 1.79 -24.11
C LEU A 399 -24.79 0.99 -25.07
N ARG A 400 -24.46 -0.27 -25.38
CA ARG A 400 -25.25 -1.10 -26.32
C ARG A 400 -26.41 -1.85 -25.66
N SER A 401 -26.43 -1.99 -24.34
CA SER A 401 -27.50 -2.70 -23.64
C SER A 401 -28.79 -1.87 -23.65
N PRO A 402 -29.89 -2.35 -24.29
CA PRO A 402 -31.15 -1.60 -24.32
C PRO A 402 -31.76 -1.40 -22.93
N THR A 403 -31.59 -2.37 -22.03
CA THR A 403 -32.05 -2.27 -20.64
C THR A 403 -31.33 -1.13 -19.90
N LEU A 404 -30.01 -1.03 -20.08
CA LEU A 404 -29.20 0.01 -19.43
C LEU A 404 -29.43 1.38 -20.04
N GLN A 405 -29.64 1.48 -21.35
CA GLN A 405 -30.02 2.75 -21.99
C GLN A 405 -31.31 3.30 -21.38
N ARG A 406 -32.37 2.47 -21.25
CA ARG A 406 -33.60 2.88 -20.56
C ARG A 406 -33.36 3.27 -19.11
N GLN A 407 -32.46 2.58 -18.41
CA GLN A 407 -32.10 2.94 -17.03
C GLN A 407 -31.41 4.31 -16.98
N PHE A 408 -30.43 4.57 -17.85
CA PHE A 408 -29.74 5.86 -17.89
C PHE A 408 -30.70 7.01 -18.28
N GLU A 409 -31.59 6.78 -19.26
CA GLU A 409 -32.66 7.72 -19.63
C GLU A 409 -33.59 8.02 -18.46
N ASN A 410 -34.05 6.98 -17.74
CA ASN A 410 -34.90 7.12 -16.56
C ASN A 410 -34.24 7.97 -15.46
N TRP A 411 -32.93 7.85 -15.28
CA TRP A 411 -32.17 8.62 -14.30
C TRP A 411 -31.64 9.95 -14.84
N ASN A 412 -32.01 10.35 -16.06
CA ASN A 412 -31.51 11.54 -16.77
C ASN A 412 -29.97 11.59 -16.82
N MET A 413 -29.35 10.44 -17.02
CA MET A 413 -27.90 10.27 -17.11
C MET A 413 -27.48 10.02 -18.55
N LEU A 414 -26.39 10.66 -18.95
CA LEU A 414 -25.73 10.46 -20.24
C LEU A 414 -24.28 10.07 -19.99
N LEU A 415 -23.95 8.81 -20.27
CA LEU A 415 -22.58 8.31 -20.22
C LEU A 415 -21.86 8.67 -21.52
N ASP A 416 -20.72 9.34 -21.41
CA ASP A 416 -19.92 9.71 -22.58
C ASP A 416 -19.35 8.46 -23.26
N SER A 417 -19.34 8.48 -24.60
CA SER A 417 -18.79 7.41 -25.44
C SER A 417 -17.26 7.41 -25.49
N LYS A 418 -16.63 8.53 -25.10
CA LYS A 418 -15.19 8.73 -25.20
C LYS A 418 -14.53 8.74 -23.81
N LEU A 419 -13.25 8.40 -23.79
CA LEU A 419 -12.40 8.61 -22.62
C LEU A 419 -12.24 10.12 -22.37
N PHE A 420 -12.28 10.49 -21.10
CA PHE A 420 -12.20 11.88 -20.68
C PHE A 420 -10.79 12.45 -20.94
N GLU A 421 -10.75 13.63 -21.56
CA GLU A 421 -9.53 14.34 -21.92
C GLU A 421 -9.15 15.37 -20.84
N VAL A 422 -7.85 15.46 -20.55
CA VAL A 422 -7.29 16.44 -19.62
C VAL A 422 -6.09 17.12 -20.26
N SER A 423 -5.84 18.36 -19.83
CA SER A 423 -4.61 19.08 -20.16
C SER A 423 -3.59 18.87 -19.05
N GLY A 424 -2.36 18.53 -19.43
CA GLY A 424 -1.22 18.45 -18.55
C GLY A 424 -0.07 19.29 -19.08
N ARG A 425 1.09 19.19 -18.42
CA ARG A 425 2.34 19.84 -18.81
C ARG A 425 3.48 18.84 -18.75
N VAL A 426 4.46 18.94 -19.65
CA VAL A 426 5.67 18.12 -19.62
C VAL A 426 6.80 18.97 -19.04
N LEU A 427 7.29 18.61 -17.86
CA LEU A 427 8.43 19.28 -17.24
C LEU A 427 9.68 19.14 -18.13
N PRO A 428 10.57 20.14 -18.13
CA PRO A 428 11.78 20.10 -18.96
C PRO A 428 12.67 18.89 -18.61
N PRO A 429 13.43 18.35 -19.57
CA PRO A 429 14.49 17.38 -19.30
C PRO A 429 15.45 17.90 -18.23
N GLN A 430 15.97 17.00 -17.40
CA GLN A 430 16.89 17.35 -16.32
C GLN A 430 18.34 17.05 -16.72
N LYS A 431 19.28 17.80 -16.14
CA LYS A 431 20.71 17.59 -16.29
C LYS A 431 21.31 17.06 -15.00
N LEU A 432 22.19 16.06 -15.13
CA LEU A 432 22.94 15.48 -14.03
C LEU A 432 24.39 15.98 -14.05
N ILE A 433 24.97 16.15 -12.88
CA ILE A 433 26.35 16.62 -12.70
C ILE A 433 27.18 15.47 -12.15
N PHE A 434 28.17 15.04 -12.93
CA PHE A 434 29.15 14.01 -12.59
C PHE A 434 30.47 14.63 -12.12
N GLY A 435 31.46 13.79 -11.80
CA GLY A 435 32.80 14.26 -11.42
C GLY A 435 33.42 15.16 -12.48
N ASN A 436 34.26 16.10 -12.03
CA ASN A 436 34.85 17.17 -12.85
C ASN A 436 33.79 18.12 -13.45
N ASP A 437 32.68 18.34 -12.74
CA ASP A 437 31.55 19.19 -13.14
C ASP A 437 30.99 18.86 -14.54
N CYS A 438 31.06 17.58 -14.93
CA CYS A 438 30.57 17.12 -16.21
C CYS A 438 29.05 17.04 -16.20
N GLU A 439 28.39 17.95 -16.93
CA GLU A 439 26.94 17.91 -17.15
C GLU A 439 26.55 16.85 -18.18
N VAL A 440 25.45 16.16 -17.91
CA VAL A 440 24.89 15.11 -18.78
C VAL A 440 23.37 15.28 -18.83
N ASP A 441 22.82 15.39 -20.04
CA ASP A 441 21.38 15.38 -20.26
C ASP A 441 20.80 13.98 -20.03
N VAL A 442 19.66 13.93 -19.35
CA VAL A 442 18.84 12.72 -19.23
C VAL A 442 18.08 12.51 -20.54
N ASP A 443 18.14 11.30 -21.10
CA ASP A 443 17.48 11.00 -22.37
C ASP A 443 15.95 10.95 -22.26
N VAL A 444 15.27 10.81 -23.40
CA VAL A 444 13.81 10.73 -23.49
C VAL A 444 13.21 9.47 -22.83
N GLU A 445 14.03 8.43 -22.64
CA GLU A 445 13.65 7.21 -21.91
C GLU A 445 13.89 7.36 -20.40
N GLY A 446 14.40 8.51 -19.95
CA GLY A 446 14.72 8.80 -18.57
C GLY A 446 15.97 8.08 -18.08
N THR A 447 16.93 7.82 -18.96
CA THR A 447 18.18 7.11 -18.65
C THR A 447 19.42 7.94 -18.91
N TRP A 448 20.52 7.56 -18.25
CA TRP A 448 21.86 8.11 -18.46
C TRP A 448 22.91 6.98 -18.47
N GLY A 449 22.57 5.85 -19.09
CA GLY A 449 23.36 4.61 -19.05
C GLY A 449 24.82 4.76 -19.51
N LEU A 450 25.06 5.49 -20.60
CA LEU A 450 26.42 5.75 -21.09
C LEU A 450 27.24 6.54 -20.05
N ALA A 451 26.68 7.64 -19.53
CA ALA A 451 27.36 8.41 -18.50
C ALA A 451 27.55 7.62 -17.20
N TYR A 452 26.57 6.81 -16.83
CA TYR A 452 26.65 5.90 -15.70
C TYR A 452 27.78 4.88 -15.84
N ASN A 453 28.18 4.53 -17.06
CA ASN A 453 29.26 3.58 -17.37
C ASN A 453 30.65 4.24 -17.57
N GLU A 454 30.70 5.49 -18.00
CA GLU A 454 31.95 6.13 -18.45
C GLU A 454 32.41 7.31 -17.59
N LYS A 455 31.50 8.03 -16.92
CA LYS A 455 31.83 9.29 -16.23
C LYS A 455 32.31 9.05 -14.80
N ASN A 456 33.27 9.87 -14.36
CA ASN A 456 33.74 9.87 -12.98
C ASN A 456 32.61 10.17 -12.00
N PHE A 457 32.66 9.57 -10.81
CA PHE A 457 31.73 9.85 -9.74
C PHE A 457 31.94 11.28 -9.22
N PHE A 458 30.85 11.96 -8.88
CA PHE A 458 30.84 13.33 -8.36
C PHE A 458 31.68 13.49 -7.09
N HIS A 459 31.55 12.55 -6.15
CA HIS A 459 32.37 12.48 -4.95
C HIS A 459 32.73 11.02 -4.64
N THR A 460 33.97 10.78 -4.23
CA THR A 460 34.44 9.44 -3.86
C THR A 460 35.12 9.46 -2.51
N LYS A 461 35.01 8.34 -1.81
CA LYS A 461 35.77 8.06 -0.59
C LYS A 461 36.61 6.83 -0.83
N GLU A 462 37.82 6.81 -0.31
CA GLU A 462 38.70 5.67 -0.48
C GLU A 462 38.21 4.45 0.33
N LEU A 463 38.18 3.28 -0.32
CA LEU A 463 37.91 1.99 0.31
C LEU A 463 39.19 1.14 0.36
N GLN A 464 39.90 1.28 1.49
CA GLN A 464 40.98 0.40 1.92
C GLN A 464 40.46 -0.61 2.94
N ASN A 465 41.12 -1.78 3.02
CA ASN A 465 40.81 -2.86 3.96
C ASN A 465 39.35 -3.34 3.87
N TRP A 466 39.03 -4.09 2.82
CA TRP A 466 37.74 -4.74 2.64
C TRP A 466 37.93 -6.22 2.30
N ILE A 467 36.90 -7.02 2.59
CA ILE A 467 36.96 -8.48 2.46
C ILE A 467 35.92 -8.97 1.47
N VAL A 468 36.29 -9.97 0.68
CA VAL A 468 35.37 -10.79 -0.12
C VAL A 468 35.25 -12.17 0.52
N VAL A 469 34.05 -12.50 0.99
CA VAL A 469 33.66 -13.83 1.48
C VAL A 469 33.01 -14.59 0.32
N THR A 470 33.61 -15.69 -0.12
CA THR A 470 33.15 -16.45 -1.28
C THR A 470 33.14 -17.95 -1.02
N PRO A 471 32.17 -18.72 -1.56
CA PRO A 471 32.26 -20.16 -1.63
C PRO A 471 33.57 -20.59 -2.30
N SER A 472 34.24 -21.61 -1.76
CA SER A 472 35.46 -22.17 -2.39
C SER A 472 35.21 -22.59 -3.83
N VAL A 473 33.99 -23.05 -4.15
CA VAL A 473 33.58 -23.47 -5.49
C VAL A 473 33.57 -22.32 -6.50
N TYR A 474 33.32 -21.08 -6.07
CA TYR A 474 33.25 -19.89 -6.95
C TYR A 474 34.47 -18.99 -6.86
N ARG A 475 35.58 -19.47 -6.28
CA ARG A 475 36.75 -18.63 -5.98
C ARG A 475 37.29 -17.93 -7.24
N MET A 476 37.49 -18.67 -8.32
CA MET A 476 38.05 -18.17 -9.57
C MET A 476 37.12 -17.20 -10.29
N GLU A 477 35.82 -17.52 -10.37
CA GLU A 477 34.80 -16.68 -10.97
C GLU A 477 34.65 -15.36 -10.22
N THR A 478 34.71 -15.43 -8.88
CA THR A 478 34.63 -14.25 -8.02
C THR A 478 35.85 -13.36 -8.20
N GLU A 479 37.07 -13.89 -8.29
CA GLU A 479 38.26 -13.08 -8.59
C GLU A 479 38.14 -12.35 -9.91
N LYS A 480 37.68 -13.05 -10.96
CA LYS A 480 37.45 -12.44 -12.27
C LYS A 480 36.40 -11.31 -12.20
N PHE A 481 35.31 -11.54 -11.47
CA PHE A 481 34.27 -10.53 -11.30
C PHE A 481 34.76 -9.32 -10.50
N VAL A 482 35.46 -9.54 -9.39
CA VAL A 482 36.06 -8.48 -8.58
C VAL A 482 37.10 -7.69 -9.37
N GLY A 483 37.88 -8.36 -10.22
CA GLY A 483 38.78 -7.68 -11.18
C GLY A 483 38.04 -6.67 -12.06
N LYS A 484 36.89 -7.06 -12.61
CA LYS A 484 36.02 -6.12 -13.36
C LYS A 484 35.47 -5.00 -12.49
N VAL A 485 35.11 -5.26 -11.23
CA VAL A 485 34.64 -4.21 -10.31
C VAL A 485 35.75 -3.18 -10.07
N LEU A 486 37.00 -3.63 -9.89
CA LEU A 486 38.17 -2.76 -9.72
C LEU A 486 38.43 -1.92 -10.98
N GLU A 487 38.36 -2.53 -12.17
CA GLU A 487 38.50 -1.81 -13.45
C GLU A 487 37.41 -0.72 -13.64
N ASN A 488 36.19 -1.00 -13.20
CA ASN A 488 35.04 -0.10 -13.32
C ASN A 488 34.90 0.89 -12.14
N ALA A 489 35.87 0.94 -11.21
CA ALA A 489 35.85 1.85 -10.07
C ALA A 489 36.14 3.31 -10.45
N ARG A 490 36.70 3.59 -11.63
CA ARG A 490 36.98 4.97 -12.12
C ARG A 490 37.81 5.78 -11.12
N ASN A 491 37.32 6.92 -10.67
CA ASN A 491 37.94 7.77 -9.64
C ASN A 491 37.61 7.35 -8.20
N PHE A 492 36.91 6.23 -7.98
CA PHE A 492 36.76 5.61 -6.67
C PHE A 492 37.95 4.70 -6.40
N HIS A 493 38.79 5.08 -5.44
CA HIS A 493 39.96 4.30 -5.08
C HIS A 493 39.54 3.05 -4.27
N LEU A 494 39.57 1.90 -4.93
CA LEU A 494 39.24 0.60 -4.36
C LEU A 494 40.51 -0.26 -4.30
N SER A 495 40.98 -0.58 -3.09
CA SER A 495 42.17 -1.43 -2.92
C SER A 495 41.89 -2.88 -3.33
N GLN A 496 42.92 -3.71 -3.49
CA GLN A 496 42.72 -5.16 -3.58
C GLN A 496 42.06 -5.69 -2.29
N PRO A 497 41.04 -6.55 -2.37
CA PRO A 497 40.40 -7.10 -1.18
C PRO A 497 41.23 -8.22 -0.56
N ARG A 498 40.92 -8.50 0.70
CA ARG A 498 41.29 -9.76 1.35
C ARG A 498 40.24 -10.83 1.03
N TRP A 499 40.67 -12.07 0.92
CA TRP A 499 39.83 -13.18 0.50
C TRP A 499 39.58 -14.13 1.66
N LEU A 500 38.32 -14.51 1.86
CA LEU A 500 37.93 -15.53 2.83
C LEU A 500 37.01 -16.53 2.14
N GLU A 501 37.39 -17.80 2.20
CA GLU A 501 36.63 -18.87 1.59
C GLU A 501 35.68 -19.52 2.59
N VAL A 502 34.46 -19.82 2.13
CA VAL A 502 33.46 -20.58 2.90
C VAL A 502 33.22 -21.94 2.23
N THR A 503 33.29 -23.00 3.03
CA THR A 503 33.02 -24.37 2.60
C THR A 503 31.61 -24.82 2.96
N ASP A 504 31.11 -24.40 4.12
CA ASP A 504 29.74 -24.62 4.56
C ASP A 504 28.80 -23.53 4.02
N LEU A 505 27.94 -23.89 3.07
CA LEU A 505 27.01 -22.97 2.40
C LEU A 505 25.69 -22.78 3.15
N SER A 506 25.60 -23.25 4.40
CA SER A 506 24.47 -22.99 5.31
C SER A 506 24.48 -21.55 5.83
N ALA A 507 23.37 -21.12 6.44
CA ALA A 507 23.29 -19.81 7.09
C ALA A 507 24.29 -19.67 8.25
N GLU A 508 24.52 -20.75 8.99
CA GLU A 508 25.49 -20.86 10.07
C GLU A 508 26.93 -20.76 9.54
N GLY A 509 27.22 -21.42 8.42
CA GLY A 509 28.51 -21.38 7.74
C GLY A 509 28.90 -19.96 7.30
N TYR A 510 27.98 -19.23 6.65
CA TYR A 510 28.17 -17.82 6.31
C TYR A 510 28.32 -16.94 7.55
N SER A 511 27.54 -17.19 8.60
CA SER A 511 27.62 -16.42 9.86
C SER A 511 29.00 -16.56 10.52
N SER A 512 29.51 -17.80 10.63
CA SER A 512 30.84 -18.08 11.17
C SER A 512 31.98 -17.51 10.31
N ALA A 513 31.81 -17.52 8.99
CA ALA A 513 32.75 -16.89 8.06
C ALA A 513 32.78 -15.36 8.25
N LEU A 514 31.63 -14.74 8.44
CA LEU A 514 31.53 -13.30 8.71
C LEU A 514 32.09 -12.91 10.07
N ASP A 515 31.85 -13.71 11.12
CA ASP A 515 32.44 -13.48 12.44
C ASP A 515 33.96 -13.41 12.35
N ARG A 516 34.58 -14.39 11.68
CA ARG A 516 36.03 -14.40 11.43
C ARG A 516 36.47 -13.22 10.56
N ALA A 517 35.77 -12.96 9.46
CA ALA A 517 36.09 -11.87 8.55
C ALA A 517 36.08 -10.51 9.26
N ILE A 518 35.11 -10.27 10.13
CA ILE A 518 34.93 -8.97 10.76
C ILE A 518 35.81 -8.84 12.02
N PHE A 519 35.83 -9.86 12.88
CA PHE A 519 36.58 -9.83 14.13
C PHE A 519 38.09 -9.82 13.93
N ASP A 520 38.62 -10.63 13.00
CA ASP A 520 40.07 -10.78 12.84
C ASP A 520 40.71 -9.64 12.04
N TYR A 521 39.93 -8.95 11.22
CA TYR A 521 40.46 -8.03 10.20
C TYR A 521 39.86 -6.62 10.20
N GLU A 522 38.79 -6.39 10.95
CA GLU A 522 38.10 -5.10 11.10
C GLU A 522 37.90 -4.36 9.75
N PRO A 523 37.25 -5.01 8.76
CA PRO A 523 37.12 -4.45 7.42
C PRO A 523 36.19 -3.24 7.41
N ARG A 524 36.47 -2.29 6.50
CA ARG A 524 35.57 -1.14 6.26
C ARG A 524 34.31 -1.51 5.49
N ALA A 525 34.33 -2.63 4.76
CA ALA A 525 33.20 -3.21 4.07
C ALA A 525 33.44 -4.71 3.78
N VAL A 526 32.35 -5.46 3.61
CA VAL A 526 32.39 -6.88 3.22
C VAL A 526 31.57 -7.09 1.96
N MET A 527 32.11 -7.85 1.01
CA MET A 527 31.37 -8.40 -0.13
C MET A 527 31.15 -9.89 0.12
N VAL A 528 29.92 -10.38 -0.04
CA VAL A 528 29.56 -11.79 0.21
C VAL A 528 28.95 -12.39 -1.05
N ILE A 529 29.50 -13.51 -1.51
CA ILE A 529 28.99 -14.25 -2.65
C ILE A 529 28.05 -15.36 -2.16
N THR A 530 26.85 -15.46 -2.73
CA THR A 530 25.86 -16.50 -2.39
C THR A 530 25.44 -17.33 -3.61
N PRO A 531 25.20 -18.66 -3.45
CA PRO A 531 24.56 -19.46 -4.48
C PRO A 531 23.07 -19.08 -4.58
N GLY A 532 22.68 -18.42 -5.66
CA GLY A 532 21.32 -17.95 -5.88
C GLY A 532 20.78 -17.03 -4.77
N ARG A 533 19.45 -16.94 -4.71
CA ARG A 533 18.72 -16.16 -3.70
C ARG A 533 18.12 -17.09 -2.65
N HIS A 534 18.86 -17.34 -1.57
CA HIS A 534 18.40 -18.22 -0.50
C HIS A 534 17.66 -17.43 0.60
N PRO A 535 16.46 -17.87 1.04
CA PRO A 535 15.63 -17.12 1.98
C PRO A 535 16.24 -16.99 3.38
N TYR A 536 17.15 -17.88 3.78
CA TYR A 536 17.76 -17.89 5.11
C TYR A 536 19.19 -17.30 5.14
N ILE A 537 19.94 -17.38 4.04
CA ILE A 537 21.34 -16.91 4.00
C ILE A 537 21.40 -15.39 3.99
N TYR A 538 20.59 -14.74 3.15
CA TYR A 538 20.59 -13.28 3.05
C TYR A 538 20.23 -12.61 4.40
N PRO A 539 19.15 -12.99 5.11
CA PRO A 539 18.88 -12.46 6.44
C PRO A 539 20.02 -12.68 7.45
N ALA A 540 20.66 -13.85 7.45
CA ALA A 540 21.78 -14.15 8.35
C ALA A 540 22.97 -13.20 8.10
N ILE A 541 23.34 -12.99 6.83
CA ILE A 541 24.38 -12.02 6.44
C ILE A 541 24.01 -10.60 6.90
N MET A 542 22.80 -10.16 6.60
CA MET A 542 22.34 -8.81 6.95
C MET A 542 22.35 -8.59 8.46
N LYS A 543 21.92 -9.59 9.25
CA LYS A 543 21.92 -9.53 10.71
C LYS A 543 23.34 -9.38 11.27
N LYS A 544 24.28 -10.20 10.82
CA LYS A 544 25.69 -10.08 11.22
C LYS A 544 26.25 -8.69 10.90
N CYS A 545 26.08 -8.25 9.66
CA CYS A 545 26.65 -6.99 9.21
C CYS A 545 25.99 -5.75 9.84
N TYR A 546 24.67 -5.69 9.95
CA TYR A 546 23.95 -4.47 10.36
C TYR A 546 23.41 -4.47 11.80
N GLU A 547 23.24 -5.63 12.43
CA GLU A 547 22.78 -5.73 13.82
C GLU A 547 23.93 -5.99 14.80
N GLU A 548 24.90 -6.82 14.44
CA GLU A 548 25.98 -7.25 15.35
C GLU A 548 27.23 -6.36 15.24
N TYR A 549 27.71 -6.11 14.01
CA TYR A 549 29.02 -5.46 13.79
C TYR A 549 28.98 -4.05 13.20
N SER A 550 27.85 -3.58 12.67
CA SER A 550 27.73 -2.27 12.00
C SER A 550 28.68 -2.09 10.79
N VAL A 551 28.93 -3.15 10.02
CA VAL A 551 29.82 -3.16 8.83
C VAL A 551 28.99 -3.15 7.54
N PRO A 552 29.31 -2.29 6.54
CA PRO A 552 28.63 -2.28 5.25
C PRO A 552 28.81 -3.60 4.49
N CYS A 553 27.73 -4.14 3.93
CA CYS A 553 27.76 -5.41 3.21
C CYS A 553 27.22 -5.29 1.79
N GLN A 554 27.92 -5.89 0.82
CA GLN A 554 27.48 -6.07 -0.58
C GLN A 554 27.28 -7.55 -0.87
N VAL A 555 26.04 -8.00 -1.06
CA VAL A 555 25.76 -9.39 -1.41
C VAL A 555 25.62 -9.54 -2.93
N ILE A 556 26.33 -10.51 -3.50
CA ILE A 556 26.33 -10.84 -4.94
C ILE A 556 25.92 -12.30 -5.10
N THR A 557 25.02 -12.58 -6.04
CA THR A 557 24.63 -13.96 -6.37
C THR A 557 25.53 -14.51 -7.48
N ASP A 558 25.82 -15.80 -7.44
CA ASP A 558 26.50 -16.56 -8.51
C ASP A 558 25.94 -16.33 -9.92
N GLY A 559 24.64 -16.02 -10.07
CA GLY A 559 24.03 -15.64 -11.34
C GLY A 559 24.68 -14.42 -12.03
N CYS A 560 25.42 -13.58 -11.29
CA CYS A 560 26.21 -12.49 -11.88
C CYS A 560 27.43 -13.01 -12.66
N PHE A 561 27.93 -14.22 -12.36
CA PHE A 561 29.08 -14.82 -13.03
C PHE A 561 28.73 -15.54 -14.33
N SER A 562 27.48 -15.95 -14.52
CA SER A 562 27.07 -16.69 -15.73
C SER A 562 26.45 -15.82 -16.82
N SER A 563 26.34 -14.51 -16.59
CA SER A 563 25.68 -13.59 -17.52
C SER A 563 26.64 -12.93 -18.50
N ASP A 564 26.20 -12.74 -19.74
CA ASP A 564 26.91 -11.92 -20.73
C ASP A 564 27.04 -10.44 -20.32
N GLN A 565 26.23 -9.99 -19.35
CA GLN A 565 26.22 -8.62 -18.80
C GLN A 565 27.11 -8.45 -17.56
N GLN A 566 28.09 -9.32 -17.34
CA GLN A 566 29.01 -9.24 -16.21
C GLN A 566 29.62 -7.84 -16.01
N ASN A 567 29.95 -7.12 -17.09
CA ASN A 567 30.54 -5.78 -17.00
C ASN A 567 29.53 -4.76 -16.45
N ASP A 568 28.27 -4.81 -16.90
CA ASP A 568 27.21 -3.93 -16.40
C ASP A 568 26.92 -4.18 -14.92
N PHE A 569 26.99 -5.44 -14.48
CA PHE A 569 26.90 -5.76 -13.06
C PHE A 569 28.09 -5.21 -12.27
N ALA A 570 29.31 -5.33 -12.79
CA ALA A 570 30.51 -4.81 -12.14
C ALA A 570 30.45 -3.30 -11.95
N VAL A 571 29.99 -2.54 -12.96
CA VAL A 571 29.76 -1.09 -12.85
C VAL A 571 28.77 -0.76 -11.73
N LYS A 572 27.62 -1.44 -11.70
CA LYS A 572 26.59 -1.23 -10.67
C LYS A 572 27.13 -1.52 -9.27
N VAL A 573 27.92 -2.58 -9.12
CA VAL A 573 28.55 -2.94 -7.84
C VAL A 573 29.56 -1.87 -7.42
N ALA A 574 30.40 -1.36 -8.33
CA ALA A 574 31.34 -0.28 -8.04
C ALA A 574 30.61 0.99 -7.56
N VAL A 575 29.51 1.37 -8.22
CA VAL A 575 28.64 2.48 -7.81
C VAL A 575 28.04 2.26 -6.43
N GLN A 576 27.50 1.07 -6.15
CA GLN A 576 26.93 0.74 -4.84
C GLN A 576 27.98 0.75 -3.73
N LEU A 577 29.18 0.23 -3.98
CA LEU A 577 30.30 0.29 -3.03
C LEU A 577 30.69 1.74 -2.73
N ASN A 578 30.81 2.59 -3.75
CA ASN A 578 31.06 4.02 -3.54
C ASN A 578 29.97 4.66 -2.67
N CYS A 579 28.69 4.39 -2.94
CA CYS A 579 27.57 4.88 -2.13
C CYS A 579 27.64 4.41 -0.67
N LYS A 580 27.94 3.14 -0.44
CA LYS A 580 28.08 2.55 0.92
C LYS A 580 29.21 3.18 1.71
N MET A 581 30.28 3.61 1.02
CA MET A 581 31.36 4.35 1.66
C MET A 581 31.01 5.82 1.91
N GLY A 582 29.86 6.30 1.42
CA GLY A 582 29.41 7.68 1.50
C GLY A 582 29.97 8.58 0.40
N GLY A 583 30.35 7.99 -0.74
CA GLY A 583 30.58 8.68 -2.00
C GLY A 583 29.26 8.95 -2.75
N ILE A 584 29.33 9.84 -3.74
CA ILE A 584 28.19 10.37 -4.49
C ILE A 584 28.46 10.15 -5.97
N PRO A 585 27.69 9.30 -6.67
CA PRO A 585 27.92 9.05 -8.09
C PRO A 585 27.62 10.25 -9.00
N TRP A 586 26.51 10.94 -8.78
CA TRP A 586 26.11 12.17 -9.48
C TRP A 586 25.23 13.03 -8.58
N THR A 587 24.97 14.27 -9.00
CA THR A 587 24.00 15.16 -8.36
C THR A 587 23.14 15.89 -9.39
N ILE A 588 22.18 16.67 -8.92
CA ILE A 588 21.33 17.55 -9.71
C ILE A 588 21.28 18.93 -9.06
N TYR A 589 21.19 19.99 -9.86
CA TYR A 589 21.08 21.33 -9.34
C TYR A 589 19.78 21.54 -8.54
N MET A 590 19.89 22.13 -7.35
CA MET A 590 18.78 22.41 -6.44
C MET A 590 18.85 23.86 -5.93
N PRO A 591 17.96 24.77 -6.37
CA PRO A 591 18.05 26.22 -6.11
C PRO A 591 17.53 26.62 -4.71
N LEU A 592 17.47 25.70 -3.75
CA LEU A 592 16.94 25.95 -2.41
C LEU A 592 18.04 25.80 -1.36
N GLU A 593 18.35 26.90 -0.68
CA GLU A 593 19.31 26.88 0.43
C GLU A 593 18.73 26.33 1.73
N ARG A 594 19.58 25.69 2.54
CA ARG A 594 19.26 25.10 3.85
C ARG A 594 17.95 24.30 3.83
N LEU A 595 17.82 23.42 2.83
CA LEU A 595 16.70 22.52 2.65
C LEU A 595 17.03 21.12 3.17
N MET A 596 16.11 20.54 3.94
CA MET A 596 16.10 19.12 4.26
C MET A 596 14.91 18.46 3.56
N ILE A 597 15.17 17.44 2.74
CA ILE A 597 14.13 16.54 2.22
C ILE A 597 14.07 15.29 3.09
N VAL A 598 12.87 14.88 3.48
CA VAL A 598 12.63 13.70 4.32
C VAL A 598 11.69 12.75 3.58
N GLY A 599 12.09 11.49 3.42
CA GLY A 599 11.23 10.40 2.99
C GLY A 599 10.79 9.55 4.18
N VAL A 600 9.49 9.24 4.28
CA VAL A 600 8.93 8.44 5.37
C VAL A 600 8.06 7.31 4.79
N ASP A 601 8.42 6.08 5.12
CA ASP A 601 7.64 4.88 4.77
C ASP A 601 7.39 3.99 6.00
N VAL A 602 6.33 3.20 5.92
CA VAL A 602 5.91 2.28 6.98
C VAL A 602 5.76 0.89 6.39
N CYS A 603 6.38 -0.10 7.02
CA CYS A 603 6.34 -1.50 6.60
C CYS A 603 5.95 -2.41 7.76
N GLN A 604 4.98 -3.29 7.54
CA GLN A 604 4.61 -4.34 8.50
C GLN A 604 5.62 -5.49 8.42
N ASP A 605 6.01 -6.04 9.56
CA ASP A 605 6.90 -7.20 9.61
C ASP A 605 6.30 -8.42 8.88
N LYS A 606 7.15 -9.16 8.18
CA LYS A 606 6.71 -10.34 7.44
C LYS A 606 6.37 -11.51 8.36
N ILE A 607 7.08 -11.66 9.48
CA ILE A 607 6.95 -12.72 10.49
C ILE A 607 6.01 -12.26 11.61
N HIS A 608 6.30 -11.12 12.24
CA HIS A 608 5.58 -10.61 13.42
C HIS A 608 4.49 -9.60 13.03
N LYS A 609 3.28 -10.05 12.70
CA LYS A 609 2.22 -9.19 12.13
C LYS A 609 1.73 -8.06 13.04
N ASP A 610 2.02 -8.13 14.33
CA ASP A 610 1.81 -7.10 15.34
C ASP A 610 2.82 -5.93 15.24
N ARG A 611 3.97 -6.15 14.59
CA ARG A 611 5.05 -5.16 14.49
C ARG A 611 5.05 -4.41 13.17
N ASN A 612 5.28 -3.11 13.26
CA ASN A 612 5.46 -2.21 12.14
C ASN A 612 6.75 -1.42 12.31
N TYR A 613 7.41 -1.12 11.20
CA TYR A 613 8.62 -0.30 11.16
C TYR A 613 8.35 1.00 10.43
N LEU A 614 8.61 2.11 11.12
CA LEU A 614 8.67 3.44 10.53
C LEU A 614 10.11 3.71 10.12
N SER A 615 10.33 3.89 8.82
CA SER A 615 11.62 4.19 8.24
C SER A 615 11.64 5.63 7.71
N LEU A 616 12.64 6.39 8.13
CA LEU A 616 12.85 7.79 7.79
C LEU A 616 14.23 7.95 7.17
N VAL A 617 14.29 8.60 6.02
CA VAL A 617 15.55 8.99 5.36
C VAL A 617 15.53 10.48 5.11
N ALA A 618 16.56 11.20 5.57
CA ALA A 618 16.63 12.65 5.43
C ALA A 618 17.95 13.11 4.80
N THR A 619 17.90 14.12 3.94
CA THR A 619 19.10 14.73 3.34
C THR A 619 19.81 15.62 4.35
N LEU A 620 21.13 15.71 4.25
CA LEU A 620 21.97 16.41 5.24
C LEU A 620 22.74 17.61 4.68
N ASP A 621 22.90 17.73 3.37
CA ASP A 621 23.78 18.71 2.72
C ASP A 621 23.03 19.55 1.67
N LYS A 622 23.66 20.66 1.24
CA LYS A 622 23.11 21.58 0.25
C LYS A 622 22.74 20.89 -1.07
N ASN A 623 23.53 19.90 -1.51
CA ASN A 623 23.30 19.20 -2.78
C ASN A 623 22.28 18.06 -2.66
N LEU A 624 21.74 17.80 -1.46
CA LEU A 624 20.77 16.71 -1.19
C LEU A 624 21.31 15.32 -1.53
N THR A 625 22.61 15.10 -1.29
CA THR A 625 23.34 13.89 -1.69
C THR A 625 23.77 12.99 -0.54
N ASN A 626 23.92 13.56 0.66
CA ASN A 626 24.21 12.85 1.90
C ASN A 626 22.90 12.60 2.66
N TYR A 627 22.74 11.37 3.17
CA TYR A 627 21.51 10.98 3.83
C TYR A 627 21.78 10.36 5.21
N VAL A 628 20.92 10.68 6.16
CA VAL A 628 20.75 9.93 7.40
C VAL A 628 19.55 9.00 7.27
N THR A 629 19.66 7.83 7.89
CA THR A 629 18.70 6.74 7.73
C THR A 629 18.34 6.19 9.09
N LEU A 630 17.05 6.19 9.42
CA LEU A 630 16.56 5.91 10.77
C LEU A 630 15.35 4.98 10.67
N SER A 631 15.28 3.99 11.55
CA SER A 631 14.13 3.10 11.65
C SER A 631 13.70 2.93 13.10
N SER A 632 12.42 2.71 13.33
CA SER A 632 11.85 2.47 14.65
C SER A 632 10.72 1.46 14.56
N CYS A 633 10.72 0.50 15.47
CA CYS A 633 9.62 -0.45 15.64
C CYS A 633 8.49 0.19 16.45
N TYR A 634 7.25 -0.11 16.09
CA TYR A 634 6.07 0.22 16.87
C TYR A 634 4.99 -0.87 16.70
N GLU A 635 4.15 -1.04 17.71
CA GLU A 635 3.10 -2.06 17.74
C GLU A 635 1.69 -1.43 17.74
N THR A 636 1.57 -0.19 18.20
CA THR A 636 0.29 0.54 18.25
C THR A 636 0.34 1.82 17.43
N GLU A 637 -0.78 2.20 16.80
CA GLU A 637 -0.86 3.43 15.98
C GLU A 637 -0.51 4.69 16.79
N GLY A 638 -0.76 4.71 18.11
CA GLY A 638 -0.37 5.82 18.97
C GLY A 638 1.15 6.05 19.06
N GLN A 639 1.95 4.98 18.96
CA GLN A 639 3.41 5.05 19.01
C GLN A 639 4.02 5.57 17.70
N LYS A 640 3.37 5.32 16.56
CA LYS A 640 3.84 5.68 15.20
C LYS A 640 4.31 7.14 15.11
N THR A 641 3.49 8.07 15.59
CA THR A 641 3.80 9.51 15.53
C THR A 641 4.96 9.89 16.46
N SER A 642 5.07 9.22 17.61
CA SER A 642 6.20 9.39 18.53
C SER A 642 7.52 8.93 17.90
N CYS A 643 7.49 7.78 17.20
CA CYS A 643 8.63 7.27 16.43
C CYS A 643 9.05 8.23 15.31
N LEU A 644 8.07 8.78 14.58
CA LEU A 644 8.32 9.80 13.54
C LEU A 644 9.06 11.00 14.11
N MET A 645 8.56 11.57 15.22
CA MET A 645 9.19 12.73 15.86
C MET A 645 10.58 12.42 16.40
N THR A 646 10.75 11.25 17.02
CA THR A 646 12.06 10.82 17.52
C THR A 646 13.09 10.73 16.40
N ASN A 647 12.71 10.15 15.26
CA ASN A 647 13.60 10.05 14.11
C ASN A 647 13.84 11.40 13.45
N LEU A 648 12.82 12.27 13.37
CA LEU A 648 12.99 13.61 12.83
C LEU A 648 13.96 14.45 13.68
N SER A 649 13.83 14.42 15.01
CA SER A 649 14.77 15.11 15.91
C SER A 649 16.21 14.62 15.73
N LYS A 650 16.42 13.30 15.62
CA LYS A 650 17.76 12.73 15.33
C LYS A 650 18.30 13.20 13.97
N ALA A 651 17.45 13.30 12.96
CA ALA A 651 17.84 13.81 11.64
C ALA A 651 18.21 15.30 11.70
N LEU A 652 17.48 16.11 12.45
CA LEU A 652 17.78 17.53 12.67
C LEU A 652 19.09 17.74 13.42
N ASP A 653 19.36 16.94 14.47
CA ASP A 653 20.65 16.96 15.16
C ASP A 653 21.80 16.64 14.20
N LYS A 654 21.61 15.64 13.32
CA LYS A 654 22.62 15.28 12.31
C LYS A 654 22.83 16.35 11.26
N PHE A 655 21.77 16.98 10.80
CA PHE A 655 21.87 18.12 9.89
C PHE A 655 22.65 19.26 10.55
N ARG A 656 22.32 19.59 11.80
CA ARG A 656 23.02 20.61 12.58
C ARG A 656 24.51 20.29 12.73
N ASP A 657 24.87 19.04 12.92
CA ASP A 657 26.27 18.61 13.03
C ASP A 657 27.06 18.79 11.72
N VAL A 658 26.41 18.65 10.57
CA VAL A 658 27.06 18.72 9.24
C VAL A 658 27.05 20.13 8.64
N ASN A 659 26.16 21.02 9.10
CA ASN A 659 25.96 22.37 8.55
C ASN A 659 26.36 23.47 9.54
N ASP A 660 27.55 23.37 10.13
CA ASP A 660 28.13 24.41 11.01
C ASP A 660 27.19 24.86 12.14
N LYS A 661 26.50 23.91 12.77
CA LYS A 661 25.52 24.14 13.84
C LYS A 661 24.26 24.90 13.44
N HIS A 662 23.99 25.03 12.14
CA HIS A 662 22.73 25.55 11.63
C HIS A 662 21.71 24.44 11.39
N LEU A 663 20.46 24.71 11.78
CA LEU A 663 19.31 23.88 11.43
C LEU A 663 18.79 24.19 10.02
N PRO A 664 18.08 23.25 9.37
CA PRO A 664 17.48 23.55 8.07
C PRO A 664 16.43 24.65 8.21
N SER A 665 16.41 25.57 7.25
CA SER A 665 15.39 26.63 7.20
C SER A 665 14.06 26.15 6.64
N ARG A 666 14.10 25.06 5.86
CA ARG A 666 12.96 24.44 5.17
C ARG A 666 13.04 22.92 5.27
N ILE A 667 11.91 22.29 5.53
CA ILE A 667 11.75 20.84 5.55
C ILE A 667 10.62 20.46 4.60
N ILE A 668 10.90 19.55 3.66
CA ILE A 668 9.88 18.93 2.82
C ILE A 668 9.81 17.45 3.18
N ILE A 669 8.65 16.99 3.67
CA ILE A 669 8.41 15.60 4.04
C ILE A 669 7.55 14.93 2.96
N TYR A 670 8.09 13.88 2.34
CA TYR A 670 7.35 12.95 1.49
C TYR A 670 6.97 11.71 2.30
N ARG A 671 5.67 11.53 2.55
CA ARG A 671 5.11 10.43 3.33
C ARG A 671 4.35 9.46 2.41
N ARG A 672 4.80 8.20 2.31
CA ARG A 672 4.08 7.21 1.49
C ARG A 672 2.78 6.75 2.17
N SER A 673 1.66 6.79 1.48
CA SER A 673 0.39 6.32 2.03
C SER A 673 -0.56 5.78 0.95
N GLY A 674 -1.58 5.04 1.39
CA GLY A 674 -2.76 4.76 0.58
C GLY A 674 -3.58 6.03 0.27
N LEU A 675 -4.73 5.87 -0.40
CA LEU A 675 -5.51 7.00 -0.94
C LEU A 675 -6.70 7.46 -0.08
N THR A 676 -7.10 6.73 0.95
CA THR A 676 -8.39 6.99 1.64
C THR A 676 -8.24 7.15 3.15
N LYS A 677 -8.42 6.07 3.94
CA LYS A 677 -8.60 6.21 5.40
C LYS A 677 -7.38 6.73 6.15
N GLU A 678 -6.19 6.40 5.68
CA GLU A 678 -4.93 6.82 6.33
C GLU A 678 -4.65 8.33 6.11
N VAL A 679 -5.09 8.90 4.98
CA VAL A 679 -4.80 10.30 4.61
C VAL A 679 -5.39 11.28 5.60
N GLN A 680 -6.63 11.06 6.04
CA GLN A 680 -7.29 11.93 7.01
C GLN A 680 -6.57 11.88 8.36
N VAL A 681 -6.25 10.68 8.84
CA VAL A 681 -5.51 10.48 10.10
C VAL A 681 -4.13 11.15 10.05
N ILE A 682 -3.39 11.00 8.95
CA ILE A 682 -2.10 11.66 8.75
C ILE A 682 -2.28 13.18 8.80
N THR A 683 -3.27 13.72 8.08
CA THR A 683 -3.49 15.16 7.94
C THR A 683 -3.91 15.81 9.27
N GLU A 684 -4.82 15.18 10.02
CA GLU A 684 -5.35 15.73 11.28
C GLU A 684 -4.39 15.53 12.46
N TYR A 685 -3.69 14.38 12.52
CA TYR A 685 -2.89 14.00 13.68
C TYR A 685 -1.38 14.05 13.44
N GLU A 686 -0.85 13.35 12.42
CA GLU A 686 0.60 13.29 12.19
C GLU A 686 1.18 14.68 11.86
N VAL A 687 0.56 15.41 10.93
CA VAL A 687 1.02 16.75 10.50
C VAL A 687 1.06 17.72 11.68
N ARG A 688 -0.02 17.78 12.48
CA ARG A 688 -0.10 18.66 13.66
C ARG A 688 1.00 18.34 14.67
N ARG A 689 1.21 17.07 14.97
CA ARG A 689 2.26 16.64 15.92
C ARG A 689 3.66 16.94 15.41
N VAL A 690 3.89 16.81 14.10
CA VAL A 690 5.16 17.21 13.47
C VAL A 690 5.37 18.71 13.57
N HIS A 691 4.36 19.50 13.23
CA HIS A 691 4.41 20.96 13.35
C HIS A 691 4.73 21.40 14.79
N ASP A 692 3.97 20.90 15.77
CA ASP A 692 4.16 21.25 17.19
C ASP A 692 5.51 20.78 17.73
N GLY A 693 5.96 19.59 17.30
CA GLY A 693 7.25 19.04 17.67
C GLY A 693 8.42 19.85 17.11
N LEU A 694 8.30 20.32 15.87
CA LEU A 694 9.30 21.21 15.26
C LEU A 694 9.32 22.58 15.94
N ALA A 695 8.17 23.16 16.27
CA ALA A 695 8.10 24.43 17.00
C ALA A 695 8.82 24.35 18.35
N ARG A 696 8.64 23.25 19.08
CA ARG A 696 9.36 22.99 20.35
C ARG A 696 10.87 22.79 20.15
N PHE A 697 11.27 22.14 19.06
CA PHE A 697 12.68 21.85 18.78
C PHE A 697 13.45 23.12 18.40
N TYR A 698 12.85 24.02 17.62
CA TYR A 698 13.50 25.26 17.18
C TYR A 698 13.34 26.44 18.16
N GLY A 699 12.34 26.39 19.05
CA GLY A 699 11.97 27.48 19.94
C GLY A 699 11.03 28.51 19.28
N GLU A 700 10.44 29.40 20.07
CA GLU A 700 9.43 30.35 19.58
C GLU A 700 9.99 31.40 18.61
N GLU A 701 11.26 31.75 18.74
CA GLU A 701 11.93 32.78 17.94
C GLU A 701 12.34 32.30 16.54
N ASN A 702 12.43 30.99 16.30
CA ASN A 702 12.89 30.40 15.03
C ASN A 702 11.84 29.42 14.47
N ARG A 703 11.05 29.83 13.49
CA ARG A 703 10.09 28.92 12.84
C ARG A 703 10.67 28.31 11.57
N VAL A 704 10.75 26.98 11.54
CA VAL A 704 11.07 26.21 10.33
C VAL A 704 9.88 26.20 9.37
N LYS A 705 10.16 26.36 8.08
CA LYS A 705 9.15 26.25 7.01
C LYS A 705 8.92 24.79 6.65
N LEU A 706 7.69 24.29 6.81
CA LEU A 706 7.34 22.89 6.58
C LEU A 706 6.41 22.74 5.36
N SER A 707 6.76 21.80 4.47
CA SER A 707 5.82 21.24 3.49
C SER A 707 5.66 19.74 3.74
N PHE A 708 4.42 19.26 3.87
CA PHE A 708 4.10 17.86 4.10
C PHE A 708 3.30 17.33 2.91
N ILE A 709 3.86 16.33 2.23
CA ILE A 709 3.37 15.81 0.95
C ILE A 709 3.12 14.32 1.10
N ILE A 710 1.88 13.91 0.91
CA ILE A 710 1.51 12.49 0.86
C ILE A 710 1.74 11.98 -0.56
N VAL A 711 2.40 10.83 -0.69
CA VAL A 711 2.73 10.19 -1.97
C VAL A 711 2.06 8.84 -2.06
N SER A 712 1.34 8.58 -3.16
CA SER A 712 0.72 7.28 -3.43
C SER A 712 1.16 6.74 -4.80
N THR A 713 1.70 5.51 -4.81
CA THR A 713 2.22 4.84 -6.01
C THR A 713 1.20 3.93 -6.70
N ASN A 714 0.04 3.74 -6.08
CA ASN A 714 -1.04 2.90 -6.60
C ASN A 714 -2.34 3.71 -6.83
N PRO A 715 -2.31 4.87 -7.50
CA PRO A 715 -3.54 5.50 -7.95
C PRO A 715 -4.23 4.62 -8.99
N ARG A 716 -5.56 4.65 -8.96
CA ARG A 716 -6.41 3.99 -9.96
C ARG A 716 -6.45 4.75 -11.28
N THR A 717 -6.03 6.00 -11.25
CA THR A 717 -5.91 6.87 -12.42
C THR A 717 -4.84 6.36 -13.38
N ARG A 718 -5.16 6.39 -14.68
CA ARG A 718 -4.23 6.17 -15.79
C ARG A 718 -4.27 7.37 -16.70
N LEU A 719 -3.14 7.66 -17.34
CA LEU A 719 -2.97 8.73 -18.31
C LEU A 719 -2.43 8.13 -19.60
N PHE A 720 -2.88 8.65 -20.73
CA PHE A 720 -2.49 8.18 -22.06
C PHE A 720 -2.21 9.38 -22.97
N HIS A 721 -1.16 9.30 -23.78
CA HIS A 721 -0.89 10.25 -24.85
C HIS A 721 -1.17 9.58 -26.19
N GLY A 722 -2.30 9.90 -26.81
CA GLY A 722 -2.81 9.09 -27.91
C GLY A 722 -3.00 7.63 -27.44
N ALA A 723 -2.44 6.66 -28.18
CA ALA A 723 -2.47 5.24 -27.83
C ALA A 723 -1.23 4.78 -27.03
N GLU A 724 -0.38 5.72 -26.59
CA GLU A 724 0.89 5.47 -25.93
C GLU A 724 0.89 5.93 -24.47
N ASN A 725 1.98 5.64 -23.78
CA ASN A 725 2.24 6.17 -22.44
C ASN A 725 2.49 7.69 -22.50
N PRO A 726 2.16 8.46 -21.45
CA PRO A 726 2.51 9.87 -21.39
C PRO A 726 4.03 10.08 -21.44
N PRO A 727 4.50 11.20 -22.01
CA PRO A 727 5.91 11.57 -21.97
C PRO A 727 6.45 11.64 -20.53
N LEU A 728 7.75 11.37 -20.37
CA LEU A 728 8.43 11.54 -19.10
C LEU A 728 8.35 13.00 -18.63
N GLY A 729 8.11 13.23 -17.34
CA GLY A 729 7.92 14.56 -16.77
C GLY A 729 6.49 15.10 -16.91
N THR A 730 5.55 14.30 -17.43
CA THR A 730 4.13 14.71 -17.51
C THR A 730 3.53 14.95 -16.13
N VAL A 731 2.92 16.12 -15.94
CA VAL A 731 2.19 16.55 -14.75
C VAL A 731 0.73 16.84 -15.09
N VAL A 732 -0.19 16.41 -14.23
CA VAL A 732 -1.61 16.80 -14.27
C VAL A 732 -2.04 17.25 -12.88
N ASP A 733 -2.41 18.51 -12.74
CA ASP A 733 -2.78 19.18 -11.48
C ASP A 733 -4.16 19.83 -11.52
N SER A 734 -4.94 19.57 -12.58
CA SER A 734 -6.29 20.11 -12.75
C SER A 734 -7.25 19.05 -13.28
N VAL A 735 -8.56 19.32 -13.13
CA VAL A 735 -9.71 18.57 -13.67
C VAL A 735 -9.93 17.19 -13.05
N ILE A 736 -8.89 16.38 -12.88
CA ILE A 736 -8.93 15.05 -12.23
C ILE A 736 -8.28 15.04 -10.85
N THR A 737 -8.10 16.22 -10.28
CA THR A 737 -7.61 16.50 -8.92
C THR A 737 -8.77 16.92 -8.02
N GLN A 738 -8.59 16.81 -6.71
CA GLN A 738 -9.67 17.12 -5.77
C GLN A 738 -9.79 18.64 -5.56
N PRO A 739 -10.99 19.25 -5.71
CA PRO A 739 -11.13 20.71 -5.65
C PRO A 739 -10.66 21.36 -4.35
N THR A 740 -10.72 20.61 -3.24
CA THR A 740 -10.35 21.09 -1.91
C THR A 740 -8.93 20.69 -1.51
N ARG A 741 -8.12 20.16 -2.44
CA ARG A 741 -6.76 19.67 -2.18
C ARG A 741 -5.77 20.34 -3.11
N ASN A 742 -4.52 20.40 -2.65
CA ASN A 742 -3.38 20.78 -3.47
C ASN A 742 -2.67 19.51 -3.94
N ASP A 743 -3.26 18.83 -4.91
CA ASP A 743 -2.80 17.53 -5.41
C ASP A 743 -2.40 17.57 -6.89
N PHE A 744 -1.55 16.63 -7.29
CA PHE A 744 -1.13 16.46 -8.68
C PHE A 744 -0.67 15.03 -8.96
N TYR A 745 -0.71 14.65 -10.23
CA TYR A 745 -0.11 13.43 -10.76
C TYR A 745 1.19 13.76 -11.46
N LEU A 746 2.22 12.92 -11.29
CA LEU A 746 3.50 13.04 -11.99
C LEU A 746 3.91 11.69 -12.60
N VAL A 747 4.30 11.71 -13.87
CA VAL A 747 4.91 10.59 -14.59
C VAL A 747 6.42 10.78 -14.60
N SER A 748 7.11 10.10 -13.69
CA SER A 748 8.56 10.23 -13.49
C SER A 748 9.38 9.00 -13.90
N HIS A 749 8.79 8.08 -14.67
CA HIS A 749 9.49 6.90 -15.19
C HIS A 749 8.87 6.46 -16.50
N VAL A 750 9.63 5.71 -17.30
CA VAL A 750 9.20 5.16 -18.59
C VAL A 750 8.95 3.66 -18.47
N SER A 751 7.96 3.16 -19.22
CA SER A 751 7.72 1.74 -19.43
C SER A 751 7.34 1.52 -20.88
N LYS A 752 8.03 0.58 -21.55
CA LYS A 752 7.77 0.23 -22.96
C LYS A 752 6.63 -0.79 -23.10
N GLU A 753 6.55 -1.73 -22.16
CA GLU A 753 5.70 -2.93 -22.30
C GLU A 753 4.38 -2.84 -21.51
N ASN A 754 4.23 -1.86 -20.61
CA ASN A 754 3.05 -1.75 -19.76
C ASN A 754 2.50 -0.32 -19.72
N SER A 755 1.19 -0.22 -19.51
CA SER A 755 0.53 1.05 -19.23
C SER A 755 1.00 1.62 -17.90
N LEU A 756 1.51 2.84 -17.94
CA LEU A 756 2.07 3.54 -16.79
C LEU A 756 0.98 3.93 -15.80
N THR A 757 1.34 3.80 -14.52
CA THR A 757 0.59 4.37 -13.40
C THR A 757 1.33 5.61 -12.91
N PRO A 758 0.77 6.83 -13.08
CA PRO A 758 1.39 8.03 -12.54
C PRO A 758 1.48 7.95 -11.01
N THR A 759 2.38 8.71 -10.42
CA THR A 759 2.43 8.86 -8.96
C THR A 759 1.56 10.03 -8.53
N TYR A 760 0.73 9.82 -7.52
CA TYR A 760 -0.14 10.86 -6.96
C TYR A 760 0.52 11.52 -5.76
N TYR A 761 0.50 12.85 -5.73
CA TYR A 761 1.06 13.70 -4.69
C TYR A 761 -0.06 14.59 -4.13
N ASN A 762 -0.16 14.70 -2.81
CA ASN A 762 -1.11 15.57 -2.13
C ASN A 762 -0.40 16.41 -1.07
N VAL A 763 -0.34 17.72 -1.28
CA VAL A 763 0.26 18.68 -0.35
C VAL A 763 -0.76 19.00 0.74
N VAL A 764 -0.59 18.37 1.91
CA VAL A 764 -1.52 18.49 3.04
C VAL A 764 -1.14 19.59 4.03
N HIS A 765 0.09 20.09 3.97
CA HIS A 765 0.55 21.25 4.74
C HIS A 765 1.68 21.97 3.98
N ASN A 766 1.70 23.31 4.00
CA ASN A 766 2.70 24.11 3.28
C ASN A 766 2.93 25.49 3.92
N SER A 767 3.52 25.54 5.11
CA SER A 767 3.98 26.79 5.72
C SER A 767 5.21 27.39 5.01
N ALA A 768 5.88 26.60 4.15
CA ALA A 768 6.96 27.09 3.30
C ALA A 768 6.50 28.01 2.17
N ARG A 769 5.19 28.07 1.89
CA ARG A 769 4.57 28.84 0.81
C ARG A 769 5.22 28.57 -0.57
N LEU A 770 5.70 27.34 -0.78
CA LEU A 770 6.18 26.91 -2.10
C LEU A 770 4.99 26.79 -3.05
N SER A 771 5.10 27.34 -4.26
CA SER A 771 4.08 27.13 -5.29
C SER A 771 4.00 25.64 -5.65
N LEU A 772 2.82 25.21 -6.11
CA LEU A 772 2.62 23.82 -6.55
C LEU A 772 3.59 23.45 -7.67
N GLU A 773 3.87 24.39 -8.58
CA GLU A 773 4.86 24.25 -9.66
C GLU A 773 6.27 23.95 -9.13
N LYS A 774 6.74 24.68 -8.12
CA LYS A 774 8.05 24.42 -7.49
C LYS A 774 8.08 23.05 -6.82
N ILE A 775 7.01 22.65 -6.16
CA ILE A 775 6.90 21.31 -5.55
C ILE A 775 6.95 20.21 -6.63
N GLN A 776 6.29 20.41 -7.77
CA GLN A 776 6.30 19.47 -8.90
C GLN A 776 7.73 19.30 -9.46
N ILE A 777 8.44 20.41 -9.70
CA ILE A 777 9.82 20.42 -10.22
C ILE A 777 10.77 19.73 -9.23
N ILE A 778 10.73 20.09 -7.94
CA ILE A 778 11.56 19.46 -6.90
C ILE A 778 11.28 17.95 -6.83
N SER A 779 10.00 17.56 -6.83
CA SER A 779 9.60 16.15 -6.79
C SER A 779 10.14 15.37 -7.98
N TYR A 780 10.14 15.97 -9.18
CA TYR A 780 10.71 15.38 -10.39
C TYR A 780 12.25 15.34 -10.37
N ARG A 781 12.94 16.39 -9.94
CA ARG A 781 14.41 16.37 -9.76
C ARG A 781 14.84 15.26 -8.81
N LEU A 782 14.13 15.09 -7.69
CA LEU A 782 14.42 14.04 -6.72
C LEU A 782 14.22 12.62 -7.26
N THR A 783 13.47 12.39 -8.35
CA THR A 783 13.36 11.05 -8.97
C THR A 783 14.60 10.65 -9.77
N HIS A 784 15.55 11.56 -9.94
CA HIS A 784 16.84 11.31 -10.59
C HIS A 784 17.97 11.03 -9.59
N MET A 785 17.71 11.20 -8.28
CA MET A 785 18.72 11.13 -7.22
C MET A 785 18.81 9.75 -6.54
N TYR A 786 18.31 8.71 -7.20
CA TYR A 786 18.40 7.33 -6.69
C TYR A 786 19.63 6.64 -7.27
N PHE A 787 20.67 6.48 -6.45
CA PHE A 787 22.02 6.14 -6.91
C PHE A 787 22.20 4.69 -7.35
N THR A 788 21.24 3.80 -7.04
CA THR A 788 21.34 2.37 -7.37
C THR A 788 21.16 2.08 -8.87
N ASN A 789 20.55 2.97 -9.65
CA ASN A 789 20.29 2.74 -11.07
C ASN A 789 20.52 4.00 -11.92
N SER A 790 20.66 3.80 -13.22
CA SER A 790 20.93 4.85 -14.21
C SER A 790 19.67 5.35 -14.92
N HIS A 791 18.53 5.27 -14.25
CA HIS A 791 17.24 5.69 -14.81
C HIS A 791 16.34 6.30 -13.74
N THR A 792 15.44 7.17 -14.18
CA THR A 792 14.45 7.81 -13.31
C THR A 792 13.55 6.79 -12.59
N ILE A 793 13.14 7.12 -11.37
CA ILE A 793 12.28 6.27 -10.52
C ILE A 793 10.90 6.89 -10.27
N ARG A 794 9.96 6.08 -9.78
CA ARG A 794 8.54 6.48 -9.62
C ARG A 794 8.28 7.54 -8.54
N VAL A 795 9.16 7.65 -7.56
CA VAL A 795 8.99 8.48 -6.36
C VAL A 795 10.30 9.22 -6.04
N PRO A 796 10.29 10.29 -5.23
CA PRO A 796 11.52 10.96 -4.81
C PRO A 796 12.50 10.00 -4.15
N ALA A 797 13.80 10.14 -4.43
CA ALA A 797 14.84 9.25 -3.93
C ALA A 797 14.83 9.05 -2.39
N PRO A 798 14.69 10.09 -1.54
CA PRO A 798 14.55 9.90 -0.09
C PRO A 798 13.42 8.94 0.30
N LEU A 799 12.27 9.03 -0.38
CA LEU A 799 11.13 8.14 -0.14
C LEU A 799 11.41 6.71 -0.62
N GLN A 800 12.12 6.56 -1.74
CA GLN A 800 12.53 5.25 -2.23
C GLN A 800 13.55 4.59 -1.27
N TYR A 801 14.50 5.35 -0.74
CA TYR A 801 15.43 4.86 0.27
C TYR A 801 14.72 4.46 1.57
N ALA A 802 13.75 5.25 2.03
CA ALA A 802 12.94 4.91 3.21
C ALA A 802 12.18 3.59 3.01
N TYR A 803 11.63 3.37 1.83
CA TYR A 803 11.01 2.08 1.47
C TYR A 803 12.00 0.92 1.47
N LYS A 804 13.18 1.09 0.86
CA LYS A 804 14.22 0.05 0.83
C LYS A 804 14.68 -0.32 2.24
N LEU A 805 14.87 0.67 3.11
CA LEU A 805 15.18 0.48 4.52
C LEU A 805 14.05 -0.27 5.23
N GLY A 806 12.80 0.18 5.11
CA GLY A 806 11.64 -0.47 5.71
C GLY A 806 11.48 -1.93 5.24
N ALA A 807 11.66 -2.18 3.95
CA ALA A 807 11.61 -3.53 3.39
C ALA A 807 12.76 -4.42 3.89
N MET A 808 13.99 -3.90 4.01
CA MET A 808 15.11 -4.66 4.57
C MET A 808 14.86 -5.02 6.04
N VAL A 809 14.38 -4.05 6.83
CA VAL A 809 14.07 -4.28 8.24
C VAL A 809 12.94 -5.29 8.41
N ALA A 810 11.80 -5.06 7.75
CA ALA A 810 10.60 -5.87 7.92
C ALA A 810 10.69 -7.29 7.32
N ASN A 811 11.57 -7.51 6.33
CA ASN A 811 11.69 -8.80 5.64
C ASN A 811 12.98 -9.58 5.97
N SER A 812 13.98 -8.96 6.60
CA SER A 812 15.29 -9.60 6.80
C SER A 812 15.88 -9.39 8.19
N LEU A 813 15.80 -8.19 8.78
CA LEU A 813 16.39 -7.95 10.10
C LEU A 813 15.42 -8.25 11.25
N HIS A 814 14.14 -7.93 11.10
CA HIS A 814 13.12 -8.01 12.16
C HIS A 814 13.46 -7.17 13.42
N THR A 815 14.41 -6.25 13.29
CA THR A 815 14.91 -5.35 14.33
C THR A 815 15.40 -4.05 13.66
N PRO A 816 15.24 -2.88 14.30
CA PRO A 816 15.87 -1.66 13.79
C PRO A 816 17.41 -1.79 13.79
N PRO A 817 18.10 -1.33 12.73
CA PRO A 817 19.56 -1.39 12.66
C PRO A 817 20.21 -0.49 13.73
N ARG A 818 21.45 -0.80 14.12
CA ARG A 818 22.19 -0.02 15.13
C ARG A 818 22.36 1.45 14.70
N SER A 819 22.29 2.36 15.67
CA SER A 819 22.41 3.81 15.46
C SER A 819 23.78 4.29 14.96
N GLU A 820 24.80 3.43 15.00
CA GLU A 820 26.16 3.70 14.51
C GLU A 820 26.24 3.66 12.98
N ILE A 821 25.21 3.10 12.33
CA ILE A 821 25.05 3.03 10.88
C ILE A 821 24.63 4.43 10.38
N LYS A 822 25.63 5.31 10.21
CA LYS A 822 25.47 6.74 9.97
C LYS A 822 25.24 7.19 8.51
N ASN A 823 25.15 6.32 7.49
CA ASN A 823 25.03 6.69 6.06
C ASN A 823 24.18 5.68 5.24
N LEU A 824 24.04 5.88 3.93
CA LEU A 824 23.36 5.00 2.95
C LEU A 824 24.01 3.60 2.82
N PHE A 825 23.99 2.80 3.87
CA PHE A 825 24.65 1.50 3.88
C PHE A 825 23.81 0.38 3.23
N PHE A 826 22.50 0.57 3.04
CA PHE A 826 21.55 -0.43 2.53
C PHE A 826 21.18 -0.26 1.04
N VAL A 827 21.90 0.59 0.31
CA VAL A 827 21.68 0.89 -1.11
C VAL A 827 22.27 -0.18 -2.03
#